data_AF-A0A450WB45-F1
#
_entry.id   AF-A0A450WB45-F1
#
_cell.length_a   1.000
_cell.length_b   1.000
_cell.length_c   1.000
_cell.angle_alpha   90.00
_cell.angle_beta   90.00
_cell.angle_gamma   90.00
#
_symmetry.space_group_name_H-M   'P 1'
#
loop_
_entity.id
_entity.type
_entity.pdbx_description
1 polymer ?
#
loop_
_entity_poly.entity_id
_entity_poly.type
_entity_poly.pdbx_seq_one_letter_code
_entity_poly.pdbx_strand_id
1 'polypeptide(L)'
;MPEFTLASAKWLKPLSKKLIPLEEKLAFGIRDEQTEELHDIGDVFGLSFFDLARHYIEPYCQYHDPTGHEDRQSISHVGNPVFSTINTFLKDDVPPSHDGARQMFIFSDTGMGKTSLLVMLKLSQLMDFWPQGYHCLLLKMGEETLERIIEYPNQADTVLLLDALDEDPLAWGNFEERLLSILAATGSYRRVIITCHARSFPKVVYDSRIDHGQARIDSGQVRIGSCIYPTIYLTPFDDGQVVRYLAKCYPDQWFDRFLRRDNFMQRRARKLVKAMDSLRFYPLLLTRIHDILALGEMGIRKYNLYTFYQTLIETYLAREESKLRRWLIKPSDRESLWIICIAVATFLQSKGNRSLSQAALKQLVEELSLVADLERFDVGKGSLLERNRDGDLWFFHNSIQEFLVAHGMLSGQVDVMADAVRVTDRLLAFLKVRNKMDFRFPKQSDMQPPYLPIPELHFYDVLANGDPGPRMQLIPVGEFFMGSQEGKGYKDERPQHRVRIAAPFALGTYSVTFAEYDRFCEATGRQKPSDEAWGRERYPVINISWYDARDYCAWLSKETGARYRLPSEAEWEYAARAGTNTNYWWGDEFRRNFANCVGCESLWDDKQTAPVGSFAPNPFGLFDTAGNVCEWTADCWHGDYRGAPVDGCPWEKREDPGDCEWRVTRGGSWISGIWYLRSANRYWFSSDSANFNVGFRLARDI
;
A
#
# COMPACT_ATOMS: atom_id res chain seq x y z
N MET A 1 7.96 19.88 -38.93
CA MET A 1 6.81 18.96 -38.82
C MET A 1 5.87 19.54 -37.76
N PRO A 2 4.54 19.54 -37.93
CA PRO A 2 3.66 19.95 -36.83
C PRO A 2 3.90 18.97 -35.68
N GLU A 3 4.51 19.47 -34.61
CA GLU A 3 4.89 18.66 -33.45
C GLU A 3 3.64 17.95 -32.89
N PHE A 4 3.71 16.63 -32.75
CA PHE A 4 2.73 15.86 -32.01
C PHE A 4 2.58 16.48 -30.61
N THR A 5 1.46 17.15 -30.28
CA THR A 5 1.40 17.99 -29.06
C THR A 5 0.13 17.77 -28.24
N LEU A 6 0.15 16.72 -27.42
CA LEU A 6 -0.71 16.52 -26.25
C LEU A 6 -0.17 17.25 -25.00
N ALA A 7 0.58 18.35 -25.16
CA ALA A 7 1.36 18.99 -24.08
C ALA A 7 0.56 19.44 -22.83
N SER A 8 -0.77 19.35 -22.84
CA SER A 8 -1.61 19.54 -21.65
C SER A 8 -3.02 18.98 -21.85
N ALA A 9 -3.73 18.70 -20.75
CA ALA A 9 -5.16 18.39 -20.71
C ALA A 9 -6.11 19.48 -21.27
N LYS A 10 -5.60 20.54 -21.92
CA LYS A 10 -6.41 21.64 -22.49
C LYS A 10 -7.43 21.16 -23.53
N TRP A 11 -7.12 20.08 -24.27
CA TRP A 11 -8.02 19.49 -25.27
C TRP A 11 -9.19 18.71 -24.65
N LEU A 12 -9.15 18.34 -23.36
CA LEU A 12 -10.25 17.64 -22.70
C LEU A 12 -11.56 18.44 -22.70
N LYS A 13 -11.46 19.77 -22.51
CA LYS A 13 -12.63 20.66 -22.47
C LYS A 13 -13.34 20.81 -23.82
N PRO A 14 -12.64 21.05 -24.96
CA PRO A 14 -13.27 21.03 -26.27
C PRO A 14 -13.66 19.63 -26.75
N LEU A 15 -12.98 18.56 -26.31
CA LEU A 15 -13.32 17.17 -26.67
C LEU A 15 -14.77 16.83 -26.33
N SER A 16 -15.19 17.09 -25.08
CA SER A 16 -16.56 16.79 -24.65
C SER A 16 -17.62 17.53 -25.48
N LYS A 17 -17.30 18.72 -26.00
CA LYS A 17 -18.19 19.47 -26.91
C LYS A 17 -18.24 18.86 -28.31
N LYS A 18 -17.08 18.42 -28.85
CA LYS A 18 -17.01 17.78 -30.17
C LYS A 18 -17.73 16.42 -30.21
N LEU A 19 -17.88 15.76 -29.07
CA LEU A 19 -18.58 14.48 -28.97
C LEU A 19 -20.10 14.60 -28.97
N ILE A 20 -20.68 15.74 -28.58
CA ILE A 20 -22.15 15.91 -28.48
C ILE A 20 -22.88 15.57 -29.80
N PRO A 21 -22.47 16.07 -30.98
CA PRO A 21 -23.15 15.74 -32.24
C PRO A 21 -23.07 14.25 -32.60
N LEU A 22 -22.01 13.56 -32.17
CA LEU A 22 -21.84 12.12 -32.40
C LEU A 22 -22.72 11.30 -31.45
N GLU A 23 -22.93 11.78 -30.23
CA GLU A 23 -23.91 11.23 -29.28
C GLU A 23 -25.32 11.27 -29.85
N GLU A 24 -25.69 12.42 -30.42
CA GLU A 24 -26.98 12.60 -31.08
C GLU A 24 -27.11 11.67 -32.28
N LYS A 25 -26.11 11.61 -33.18
CA LYS A 25 -26.11 10.68 -34.32
C LYS A 25 -26.33 9.23 -33.91
N LEU A 26 -25.59 8.75 -32.90
CA LEU A 26 -25.72 7.39 -32.39
C LEU A 26 -27.10 7.14 -31.76
N ALA A 27 -27.64 8.11 -31.02
CA ALA A 27 -28.98 8.03 -30.44
C ALA A 27 -30.08 7.95 -31.52
N PHE A 28 -29.86 8.57 -32.69
CA PHE A 28 -30.73 8.47 -33.87
C PHE A 28 -30.43 7.27 -34.78
N GLY A 29 -29.49 6.39 -34.41
CA GLY A 29 -29.16 5.19 -35.18
C GLY A 29 -28.33 5.45 -36.45
N ILE A 30 -27.69 6.61 -36.57
CA ILE A 30 -26.85 6.97 -37.72
C ILE A 30 -25.46 6.33 -37.54
N ARG A 31 -25.11 5.41 -38.45
CA ARG A 31 -23.81 4.72 -38.49
C ARG A 31 -22.99 5.22 -39.68
N ASP A 32 -21.94 5.98 -39.38
CA ASP A 32 -20.84 6.33 -40.27
C ASP A 32 -19.54 5.74 -39.71
N GLU A 33 -18.45 5.78 -40.47
CA GLU A 33 -17.16 5.15 -40.09
C GLU A 33 -16.68 5.60 -38.70
N GLN A 34 -16.87 6.87 -38.35
CA GLN A 34 -16.50 7.40 -37.04
C GLN A 34 -17.45 6.92 -35.93
N THR A 35 -18.76 6.85 -36.17
CA THR A 35 -19.70 6.38 -35.14
C THR A 35 -19.66 4.86 -34.96
N GLU A 36 -19.31 4.08 -35.98
CA GLU A 36 -19.04 2.65 -35.87
C GLU A 36 -17.78 2.37 -35.04
N GLU A 37 -16.68 3.08 -35.31
CA GLU A 37 -15.47 2.92 -34.50
C GLU A 37 -15.69 3.30 -33.03
N LEU A 38 -16.49 4.34 -32.77
CA LEU A 38 -16.89 4.71 -31.40
C LEU A 38 -17.77 3.65 -30.73
N HIS A 39 -18.71 3.07 -31.48
CA HIS A 39 -19.55 1.98 -30.99
C HIS A 39 -18.71 0.76 -30.60
N ASP A 40 -17.75 0.38 -31.44
CA ASP A 40 -16.88 -0.77 -31.21
C ASP A 40 -15.96 -0.57 -30.00
N ILE A 41 -15.42 0.65 -29.82
CA ILE A 41 -14.68 1.00 -28.60
C ILE A 41 -15.59 0.87 -27.36
N GLY A 42 -16.84 1.33 -27.45
CA GLY A 42 -17.80 1.21 -26.36
C GLY A 42 -18.08 -0.23 -25.97
N ASP A 43 -18.23 -1.11 -26.96
CA ASP A 43 -18.52 -2.53 -26.76
C ASP A 43 -17.32 -3.31 -26.20
N VAL A 44 -16.15 -3.16 -26.83
CA VAL A 44 -14.91 -3.85 -26.43
C VAL A 44 -14.46 -3.48 -25.02
N PHE A 45 -14.54 -2.19 -24.67
CA PHE A 45 -14.04 -1.71 -23.38
C PHE A 45 -15.13 -1.60 -22.31
N GLY A 46 -16.41 -1.75 -22.67
CA GLY A 46 -17.53 -1.69 -21.74
C GLY A 46 -17.68 -0.34 -21.03
N LEU A 47 -17.37 0.76 -21.73
CA LEU A 47 -17.37 2.13 -21.19
C LEU A 47 -18.28 3.03 -22.02
N SER A 48 -19.01 3.93 -21.34
CA SER A 48 -19.64 5.09 -21.99
C SER A 48 -18.55 6.13 -22.27
N PHE A 49 -18.12 6.25 -23.52
CA PHE A 49 -17.09 7.21 -23.91
C PHE A 49 -17.57 8.67 -23.78
N PHE A 50 -18.88 8.93 -23.86
CA PHE A 50 -19.47 10.23 -23.57
C PHE A 50 -19.33 10.60 -22.09
N ASP A 51 -19.70 9.70 -21.19
CA ASP A 51 -19.57 9.94 -19.74
C ASP A 51 -18.11 9.98 -19.32
N LEU A 52 -17.28 9.15 -19.93
CA LEU A 52 -15.83 9.19 -19.75
C LEU A 52 -15.30 10.58 -20.11
N ALA A 53 -15.56 11.08 -21.32
CA ALA A 53 -15.06 12.39 -21.75
C ALA A 53 -15.59 13.55 -20.89
N ARG A 54 -16.84 13.47 -20.42
CA ARG A 54 -17.44 14.47 -19.51
C ARG A 54 -16.75 14.51 -18.16
N HIS A 55 -16.47 13.34 -17.57
CA HIS A 55 -16.00 13.23 -16.19
C HIS A 55 -14.48 13.04 -16.03
N TYR A 56 -13.75 12.78 -17.13
CA TYR A 56 -12.33 12.44 -17.10
C TYR A 56 -11.49 13.51 -16.37
N ILE A 57 -10.66 13.05 -15.44
CA ILE A 57 -9.59 13.83 -14.82
C ILE A 57 -8.27 13.20 -15.23
N GLU A 58 -7.35 14.01 -15.73
CA GLU A 58 -6.00 13.56 -16.07
C GLU A 58 -5.30 13.02 -14.80
N PRO A 59 -4.86 11.75 -14.79
CA PRO A 59 -4.05 11.21 -13.71
C PRO A 59 -2.63 11.81 -13.78
N TYR A 60 -1.96 11.81 -12.63
CA TYR A 60 -0.52 12.03 -12.62
C TYR A 60 0.22 10.71 -12.77
N CYS A 61 1.48 10.79 -13.18
CA CYS A 61 2.38 9.65 -13.28
C CYS A 61 3.75 9.95 -12.68
N GLN A 62 4.47 8.88 -12.37
CA GLN A 62 5.84 8.89 -11.86
C GLN A 62 6.67 7.82 -12.57
N TYR A 63 8.01 7.95 -12.50
CA TYR A 63 8.94 6.99 -13.10
C TYR A 63 9.36 5.87 -12.13
N HIS A 64 9.05 6.02 -10.84
CA HIS A 64 9.40 5.03 -9.82
C HIS A 64 8.30 3.97 -9.68
N ASP A 65 8.71 2.70 -9.67
CA ASP A 65 7.81 1.58 -9.38
C ASP A 65 7.28 1.69 -7.95
N PRO A 66 5.97 1.90 -7.73
CA PRO A 66 5.39 1.94 -6.39
C PRO A 66 5.25 0.53 -5.78
N THR A 67 5.55 -0.54 -6.53
CA THR A 67 5.41 -1.93 -6.10
C THR A 67 6.73 -2.61 -5.71
N GLY A 68 7.88 -1.94 -5.88
CA GLY A 68 9.18 -2.43 -5.41
C GLY A 68 9.19 -2.62 -3.89
N HIS A 69 9.81 -3.70 -3.41
CA HIS A 69 9.98 -3.99 -1.98
C HIS A 69 10.90 -2.95 -1.32
N GLU A 70 10.34 -1.78 -1.07
CA GLU A 70 10.71 -0.73 -0.13
C GLU A 70 9.43 0.10 -0.07
N ASP A 71 8.53 -0.21 0.88
CA ASP A 71 7.35 0.62 1.19
C ASP A 71 7.84 1.91 1.88
N ARG A 72 8.68 2.68 1.16
CA ARG A 72 8.80 4.12 1.30
C ARG A 72 7.38 4.64 1.17
N GLN A 73 6.85 5.15 2.29
CA GLN A 73 5.70 6.02 2.25
C GLN A 73 5.90 7.00 1.11
N SER A 74 4.97 6.97 0.17
CA SER A 74 4.77 7.89 -0.93
C SER A 74 5.31 9.27 -0.57
N ILE A 75 6.57 9.50 -0.93
CA ILE A 75 7.07 10.83 -1.21
C ILE A 75 6.07 11.31 -2.26
N SER A 76 5.41 12.42 -1.99
CA SER A 76 4.85 13.27 -3.03
C SER A 76 6.02 13.67 -3.94
N HIS A 77 6.46 12.74 -4.80
CA HIS A 77 7.23 13.08 -5.97
C HIS A 77 6.26 13.88 -6.82
N VAL A 78 6.69 15.07 -7.24
CA VAL A 78 5.91 15.96 -8.10
C VAL A 78 5.38 15.12 -9.28
N GLY A 79 4.11 14.75 -9.21
CA GLY A 79 3.48 13.91 -10.21
C GLY A 79 3.41 14.69 -11.51
N ASN A 80 3.92 14.11 -12.59
CA ASN A 80 3.82 14.75 -13.89
C ASN A 80 2.44 14.45 -14.50
N PRO A 81 1.78 15.43 -15.12
CA PRO A 81 0.60 15.17 -15.94
C PRO A 81 0.88 14.11 -16.99
N VAL A 82 0.09 13.03 -17.00
CA VAL A 82 0.39 11.86 -17.85
C VAL A 82 0.42 12.19 -19.33
N PHE A 83 -0.42 13.13 -19.81
CA PHE A 83 -0.43 13.50 -21.23
C PHE A 83 0.85 14.22 -21.62
N SER A 84 1.43 15.03 -20.73
CA SER A 84 2.73 15.68 -20.99
C SER A 84 3.85 14.64 -21.13
N THR A 85 3.84 13.61 -20.29
CA THR A 85 4.82 12.52 -20.33
C THR A 85 4.68 11.69 -21.60
N ILE A 86 3.45 11.27 -21.93
CA ILE A 86 3.16 10.54 -23.17
C ILE A 86 3.53 11.37 -24.40
N ASN A 87 3.23 12.67 -24.38
CA ASN A 87 3.58 13.56 -25.47
C ASN A 87 5.10 13.60 -25.73
N THR A 88 5.90 13.58 -24.66
CA THR A 88 7.36 13.55 -24.77
C THR A 88 7.83 12.27 -25.47
N PHE A 89 7.24 11.13 -25.14
CA PHE A 89 7.52 9.85 -25.80
C PHE A 89 7.11 9.81 -27.28
N LEU A 90 5.99 10.46 -27.62
CA LEU A 90 5.47 10.51 -28.99
C LEU A 90 6.25 11.50 -29.90
N LYS A 91 7.02 12.44 -29.35
CA LYS A 91 7.73 13.52 -30.07
C LYS A 91 9.11 13.17 -30.67
N ASP A 92 9.56 11.93 -30.63
CA ASP A 92 10.89 11.47 -31.10
C ASP A 92 12.13 11.86 -30.28
N ASP A 93 12.00 12.58 -29.16
CA ASP A 93 13.13 13.04 -28.34
C ASP A 93 13.81 11.93 -27.48
N VAL A 94 13.44 10.66 -27.65
CA VAL A 94 14.09 9.53 -26.95
C VAL A 94 15.35 9.13 -27.73
N PRO A 95 16.56 9.18 -27.15
CA PRO A 95 17.80 8.90 -27.85
C PRO A 95 17.77 7.55 -28.60
N PRO A 96 18.25 7.48 -29.86
CA PRO A 96 18.23 6.26 -30.67
C PRO A 96 19.13 5.11 -30.18
N SER A 97 19.74 5.22 -29.00
CA SER A 97 20.70 4.25 -28.46
C SER A 97 20.05 3.06 -27.72
N HIS A 98 18.74 2.86 -27.82
CA HIS A 98 18.00 1.79 -27.12
C HIS A 98 17.14 0.97 -28.08
N ASP A 99 17.38 -0.35 -28.14
CA ASP A 99 16.68 -1.33 -28.98
C ASP A 99 15.18 -1.56 -28.62
N GLY A 100 14.55 -0.63 -27.89
CA GLY A 100 13.15 -0.64 -27.46
C GLY A 100 12.48 0.75 -27.46
N ALA A 101 13.10 1.76 -28.10
CA ALA A 101 12.65 3.16 -28.03
C ALA A 101 11.25 3.46 -28.61
N ARG A 102 10.61 2.49 -29.26
CA ARG A 102 9.28 2.64 -29.87
C ARG A 102 8.14 2.22 -28.95
N GLN A 103 8.40 1.44 -27.91
CA GLN A 103 7.39 0.89 -27.01
C GLN A 103 7.54 1.49 -25.60
N MET A 104 6.43 1.87 -24.98
CA MET A 104 6.37 2.35 -23.59
C MET A 104 5.36 1.53 -22.79
N PHE A 105 5.73 1.20 -21.55
CA PHE A 105 4.81 0.56 -20.61
C PHE A 105 4.18 1.57 -19.65
N ILE A 106 2.87 1.44 -19.43
CA ILE A 106 2.13 2.17 -18.41
C ILE A 106 1.63 1.18 -17.37
N PHE A 107 2.13 1.33 -16.15
CA PHE A 107 1.78 0.50 -15.01
C PHE A 107 0.85 1.23 -14.04
N SER A 108 -0.08 0.50 -13.42
CA SER A 108 -0.87 0.99 -12.29
C SER A 108 -1.60 -0.17 -11.61
N ASP A 109 -2.15 0.08 -10.43
CA ASP A 109 -3.13 -0.82 -9.81
C ASP A 109 -4.52 -0.71 -10.47
N THR A 110 -5.42 -1.63 -10.15
CA THR A 110 -6.82 -1.66 -10.62
C THR A 110 -7.58 -0.37 -10.27
N GLY A 111 -8.40 0.12 -11.20
CA GLY A 111 -9.23 1.31 -11.01
C GLY A 111 -8.52 2.66 -11.20
N MET A 112 -7.20 2.69 -11.43
CA MET A 112 -6.45 3.95 -11.59
C MET A 112 -6.51 4.57 -13.00
N GLY A 113 -7.32 4.01 -13.90
CA GLY A 113 -7.66 4.66 -15.17
C GLY A 113 -6.75 4.34 -16.37
N LYS A 114 -6.04 3.20 -16.40
CA LYS A 114 -5.24 2.75 -17.57
C LYS A 114 -6.06 2.68 -18.86
N THR A 115 -7.16 1.92 -18.84
CA THR A 115 -8.07 1.79 -19.99
C THR A 115 -8.68 3.13 -20.37
N SER A 116 -9.16 3.88 -19.38
CA SER A 116 -9.69 5.23 -19.56
C SER A 116 -8.70 6.16 -20.26
N LEU A 117 -7.41 6.09 -19.90
CA LEU A 117 -6.35 6.87 -20.50
C LEU A 117 -6.16 6.51 -21.99
N LEU A 118 -6.07 5.23 -22.35
CA LEU A 118 -5.92 4.82 -23.75
C LEU A 118 -7.14 5.21 -24.60
N VAL A 119 -8.34 5.04 -24.07
CA VAL A 119 -9.57 5.48 -24.75
C VAL A 119 -9.56 7.00 -24.96
N MET A 120 -9.13 7.78 -23.97
CA MET A 120 -9.03 9.24 -24.12
C MET A 120 -7.99 9.65 -25.16
N LEU A 121 -6.87 8.93 -25.29
CA LEU A 121 -5.90 9.14 -26.38
C LEU A 121 -6.54 8.84 -27.74
N LYS A 122 -7.26 7.73 -27.87
CA LYS A 122 -7.97 7.38 -29.11
C LYS A 122 -9.04 8.42 -29.48
N LEU A 123 -9.86 8.84 -28.52
CA LEU A 123 -10.86 9.90 -28.73
C LEU A 123 -10.21 11.23 -29.15
N SER A 124 -9.04 11.55 -28.61
CA SER A 124 -8.32 12.76 -29.03
C SER A 124 -7.87 12.71 -30.49
N GLN A 125 -7.49 11.53 -31.00
CA GLN A 125 -7.20 11.32 -32.42
C GLN A 125 -8.47 11.42 -33.28
N LEU A 126 -9.54 10.73 -32.89
CA LEU A 126 -10.81 10.74 -33.63
C LEU A 126 -11.41 12.14 -33.76
N MET A 127 -11.18 13.00 -32.76
CA MET A 127 -11.71 14.36 -32.72
C MET A 127 -10.73 15.41 -33.26
N ASP A 128 -9.79 15.00 -34.11
CA ASP A 128 -8.81 15.85 -34.81
C ASP A 128 -7.94 16.72 -33.88
N PHE A 129 -7.63 16.23 -32.67
CA PHE A 129 -6.62 16.87 -31.82
C PHE A 129 -5.20 16.38 -32.13
N TRP A 130 -5.06 15.37 -33.00
CA TRP A 130 -3.79 14.82 -33.47
C TRP A 130 -3.38 15.44 -34.81
N PRO A 131 -2.07 15.49 -35.15
CA PRO A 131 -1.62 15.94 -36.46
C PRO A 131 -2.16 15.05 -37.59
N GLN A 132 -2.52 15.67 -38.71
CA GLN A 132 -3.01 14.98 -39.90
C GLN A 132 -1.93 14.04 -40.47
N GLY A 133 -2.32 12.79 -40.79
CA GLY A 133 -1.42 11.77 -41.34
C GLY A 133 -0.90 10.74 -40.34
N TYR A 134 -1.21 10.86 -39.05
CA TYR A 134 -0.90 9.81 -38.05
C TYR A 134 -2.18 9.11 -37.59
N HIS A 135 -2.16 7.79 -37.60
CA HIS A 135 -3.26 6.95 -37.15
C HIS A 135 -3.09 6.53 -35.68
N CYS A 136 -4.18 6.18 -35.03
CA CYS A 136 -4.19 5.65 -33.66
C CYS A 136 -5.03 4.37 -33.65
N LEU A 137 -4.39 3.22 -33.38
CA LEU A 137 -5.07 1.94 -33.26
C LEU A 137 -5.17 1.57 -31.77
N LEU A 138 -6.38 1.31 -31.28
CA LEU A 138 -6.62 0.86 -29.91
C LEU A 138 -7.09 -0.59 -29.92
N LEU A 139 -6.35 -1.49 -29.29
CA LEU A 139 -6.68 -2.89 -29.13
C LEU A 139 -6.70 -3.28 -27.65
N LYS A 140 -7.64 -4.15 -27.30
CA LYS A 140 -7.59 -4.89 -26.04
C LYS A 140 -6.83 -6.19 -26.27
N MET A 141 -6.01 -6.60 -25.31
CA MET A 141 -5.32 -7.88 -25.38
C MET A 141 -6.28 -9.06 -25.31
N GLY A 142 -6.00 -10.09 -26.10
CA GLY A 142 -6.82 -11.27 -26.30
C GLY A 142 -6.17 -12.22 -27.31
N GLU A 143 -6.88 -13.30 -27.63
CA GLU A 143 -6.34 -14.39 -28.45
C GLU A 143 -5.92 -13.92 -29.85
N GLU A 144 -6.79 -13.17 -30.53
CA GLU A 144 -6.60 -12.68 -31.90
C GLU A 144 -5.73 -11.41 -32.01
N THR A 145 -5.28 -10.85 -30.88
CA THR A 145 -4.61 -9.54 -30.88
C THR A 145 -3.31 -9.54 -31.69
N LEU A 146 -2.54 -10.63 -31.66
CA LEU A 146 -1.26 -10.71 -32.37
C LEU A 146 -1.46 -10.70 -33.89
N GLU A 147 -2.44 -11.44 -34.39
CA GLU A 147 -2.79 -11.47 -35.81
C GLU A 147 -3.24 -10.08 -36.28
N ARG A 148 -4.13 -9.43 -35.52
CA ARG A 148 -4.60 -8.08 -35.81
C ARG A 148 -3.48 -7.03 -35.84
N ILE A 149 -2.45 -7.18 -35.00
CA ILE A 149 -1.26 -6.31 -35.01
C ILE A 149 -0.47 -6.54 -36.31
N ILE A 150 -0.21 -7.80 -36.66
CA ILE A 150 0.62 -8.15 -37.83
C ILE A 150 -0.05 -7.72 -39.14
N GLU A 151 -1.37 -7.91 -39.25
CA GLU A 151 -2.13 -7.64 -40.48
C GLU A 151 -2.49 -6.16 -40.68
N TYR A 152 -2.30 -5.31 -39.67
CA TYR A 152 -2.72 -3.92 -39.75
C TYR A 152 -1.89 -3.14 -40.79
N PRO A 153 -2.53 -2.42 -41.75
CA PRO A 153 -1.81 -1.62 -42.74
C PRO A 153 -1.19 -0.36 -42.13
N ASN A 154 -0.19 0.23 -42.80
CA ASN A 154 0.40 1.53 -42.43
C ASN A 154 0.95 1.62 -40.99
N GLN A 155 1.55 0.54 -40.48
CA GLN A 155 2.09 0.47 -39.11
C GLN A 155 3.06 1.63 -38.81
N ALA A 156 3.91 2.02 -39.78
CA ALA A 156 4.91 3.07 -39.63
C ALA A 156 4.32 4.46 -39.31
N ASP A 157 3.07 4.73 -39.70
CA ASP A 157 2.35 5.98 -39.45
C ASP A 157 1.31 5.84 -38.31
N THR A 158 1.30 4.69 -37.62
CA THR A 158 0.29 4.34 -36.62
C THR A 158 0.89 4.28 -35.22
N VAL A 159 0.26 5.00 -34.28
CA VAL A 159 0.46 4.81 -32.84
C VAL A 159 -0.46 3.69 -32.36
N LEU A 160 0.12 2.62 -31.83
CA LEU A 160 -0.60 1.47 -31.30
C LEU A 160 -0.80 1.59 -29.78
N LEU A 161 -2.03 1.45 -29.33
CA LEU A 161 -2.41 1.42 -27.92
C LEU A 161 -2.91 0.00 -27.58
N LEU A 162 -2.18 -0.71 -26.73
CA LEU A 162 -2.53 -2.06 -26.27
C LEU A 162 -2.96 -2.01 -24.80
N ASP A 163 -4.24 -2.31 -24.53
CA ASP A 163 -4.75 -2.36 -23.17
C ASP A 163 -4.66 -3.75 -22.55
N ALA A 164 -4.24 -3.78 -21.29
CA ALA A 164 -4.38 -4.90 -20.37
C ALA A 164 -3.60 -6.16 -20.78
N LEU A 165 -2.28 -6.04 -20.91
CA LEU A 165 -1.37 -7.18 -21.08
C LEU A 165 -1.56 -8.26 -20.01
N ASP A 166 -1.86 -7.87 -18.77
CA ASP A 166 -2.15 -8.79 -17.67
C ASP A 166 -3.48 -9.57 -17.82
N GLU A 167 -4.36 -9.13 -18.74
CA GLU A 167 -5.63 -9.81 -19.06
C GLU A 167 -5.52 -10.69 -20.31
N ASP A 168 -4.34 -10.84 -20.93
CA ASP A 168 -4.16 -11.71 -22.10
C ASP A 168 -4.28 -13.19 -21.70
N PRO A 169 -5.33 -13.93 -22.14
CA PRO A 169 -5.49 -15.34 -21.79
C PRO A 169 -4.33 -16.20 -22.26
N LEU A 170 -3.67 -15.83 -23.37
CA LEU A 170 -2.53 -16.54 -23.92
C LEU A 170 -1.22 -16.24 -23.16
N ALA A 171 -1.23 -15.26 -22.25
CA ALA A 171 -0.08 -14.95 -21.39
C ALA A 171 -0.09 -15.75 -20.08
N TRP A 172 -1.18 -16.43 -19.72
CA TRP A 172 -1.27 -17.20 -18.48
C TRP A 172 -0.35 -18.43 -18.53
N GLY A 173 0.56 -18.53 -17.55
CA GLY A 173 1.58 -19.60 -17.50
C GLY A 173 2.70 -19.48 -18.55
N ASN A 174 2.61 -18.57 -19.52
CA ASN A 174 3.63 -18.33 -20.56
C ASN A 174 3.87 -16.84 -20.86
N PHE A 175 3.83 -16.02 -19.81
CA PHE A 175 3.80 -14.57 -19.94
C PHE A 175 5.02 -13.99 -20.69
N GLU A 176 6.21 -14.53 -20.44
CA GLU A 176 7.45 -14.03 -21.03
C GLU A 176 7.49 -14.26 -22.56
N GLU A 177 7.21 -15.48 -23.03
CA GLU A 177 7.19 -15.79 -24.46
C GLU A 177 6.11 -15.01 -25.19
N ARG A 178 4.92 -14.87 -24.58
CA ARG A 178 3.83 -14.06 -25.12
C ARG A 178 4.21 -12.59 -25.23
N LEU A 179 4.84 -12.03 -24.19
CA LEU A 179 5.31 -10.65 -24.17
C LEU A 179 6.38 -10.39 -25.25
N LEU A 180 7.36 -11.28 -25.39
CA LEU A 180 8.39 -11.17 -26.44
C LEU A 180 7.78 -11.22 -27.84
N SER A 181 6.78 -12.08 -28.06
CA SER A 181 6.06 -12.17 -29.34
C SER A 181 5.32 -10.86 -29.68
N ILE A 182 4.66 -10.25 -28.69
CA ILE A 182 4.00 -8.94 -28.84
C ILE A 182 5.03 -7.84 -29.13
N LEU A 183 6.14 -7.80 -28.40
CA LEU A 183 7.18 -6.80 -28.61
C LEU A 183 7.79 -6.89 -30.01
N ALA A 184 8.00 -8.11 -30.52
CA ALA A 184 8.46 -8.34 -31.88
C ALA A 184 7.44 -7.88 -32.93
N ALA A 185 6.17 -8.27 -32.80
CA ALA A 185 5.11 -7.93 -33.75
C ALA A 185 4.83 -6.41 -33.82
N THR A 186 5.07 -5.70 -32.73
CA THR A 186 4.80 -4.25 -32.65
C THR A 186 5.99 -3.37 -33.07
N GLY A 187 7.14 -3.96 -33.41
CA GLY A 187 8.37 -3.21 -33.73
C GLY A 187 8.26 -2.27 -34.94
N SER A 188 7.39 -2.58 -35.90
CA SER A 188 7.17 -1.79 -37.12
C SER A 188 6.28 -0.56 -36.92
N TYR A 189 5.62 -0.43 -35.76
CA TYR A 189 4.73 0.68 -35.49
C TYR A 189 5.50 1.98 -35.20
N ARG A 190 4.85 3.13 -35.44
CA ARG A 190 5.42 4.45 -35.13
C ARG A 190 5.83 4.55 -33.67
N ARG A 191 4.88 4.22 -32.79
CA ARG A 191 4.97 4.18 -31.33
C ARG A 191 3.95 3.20 -30.80
N VAL A 192 4.26 2.59 -29.64
CA VAL A 192 3.40 1.61 -28.99
C VAL A 192 3.31 1.95 -27.51
N ILE A 193 2.10 1.98 -26.97
CA ILE A 193 1.84 2.13 -25.53
C ILE A 193 1.13 0.88 -25.06
N ILE A 194 1.71 0.21 -24.07
CA ILE A 194 1.20 -1.05 -23.52
C ILE A 194 0.84 -0.82 -22.05
N THR A 195 -0.41 -1.07 -21.67
CA THR A 195 -0.82 -1.01 -20.26
C THR A 195 -0.76 -2.39 -19.61
N CYS A 196 -0.34 -2.42 -18.34
CA CYS A 196 -0.30 -3.65 -17.54
C CYS A 196 -0.51 -3.33 -16.06
N HIS A 197 -1.05 -4.28 -15.30
CA HIS A 197 -1.03 -4.19 -13.83
C HIS A 197 0.41 -4.34 -13.31
N ALA A 198 0.84 -3.42 -12.43
CA ALA A 198 2.23 -3.34 -11.97
C ALA A 198 2.71 -4.64 -11.30
N ARG A 199 1.85 -5.25 -10.48
CA ARG A 199 2.14 -6.52 -9.77
C ARG A 199 2.15 -7.76 -10.67
N SER A 200 1.50 -7.70 -11.83
CA SER A 200 1.42 -8.83 -12.76
C SER A 200 2.63 -8.89 -13.68
N PHE A 201 3.36 -7.77 -13.81
CA PHE A 201 4.55 -7.70 -14.65
C PHE A 201 5.73 -8.41 -13.99
N PRO A 202 6.48 -9.28 -14.71
CA PRO A 202 7.63 -9.99 -14.17
C PRO A 202 8.73 -8.98 -13.80
N LYS A 203 9.19 -9.03 -12.55
CA LYS A 203 10.12 -8.04 -12.02
C LYS A 203 11.55 -8.15 -12.56
N VAL A 204 11.94 -9.24 -13.23
CA VAL A 204 13.32 -9.45 -13.67
C VAL A 204 13.39 -10.46 -14.83
N VAL A 205 13.82 -10.04 -16.03
CA VAL A 205 14.37 -10.93 -17.06
C VAL A 205 15.90 -10.77 -17.02
N TYR A 206 16.59 -11.64 -16.27
CA TYR A 206 18.04 -11.82 -16.41
C TYR A 206 18.26 -13.09 -17.25
N ASP A 207 18.77 -12.92 -18.47
CA ASP A 207 19.47 -14.01 -19.13
C ASP A 207 20.80 -14.22 -18.39
N SER A 208 20.94 -15.39 -17.76
CA SER A 208 21.98 -15.70 -16.78
C SER A 208 23.33 -16.07 -17.42
N ARG A 209 23.65 -15.54 -18.62
CA ARG A 209 24.85 -15.96 -19.36
C ARG A 209 25.77 -14.88 -19.89
N ILE A 210 25.49 -13.59 -19.75
CA ILE A 210 26.40 -12.55 -20.26
C ILE A 210 26.56 -11.36 -19.29
N ASP A 211 27.80 -11.23 -18.85
CA ASP A 211 28.57 -10.02 -18.50
C ASP A 211 28.77 -9.50 -17.07
N HIS A 212 30.06 -9.26 -16.85
CA HIS A 212 30.68 -8.49 -15.78
C HIS A 212 30.48 -7.00 -16.05
N GLY A 213 29.70 -6.32 -15.19
CA GLY A 213 29.54 -4.86 -15.22
C GLY A 213 28.09 -4.44 -15.38
N GLN A 214 27.34 -4.42 -14.27
CA GLN A 214 25.95 -3.96 -14.28
C GLN A 214 25.87 -2.46 -14.57
N ALA A 215 25.51 -2.11 -15.80
CA ALA A 215 24.94 -0.80 -16.10
C ALA A 215 23.66 -0.61 -15.26
N ARG A 216 23.63 0.44 -14.42
CA ARG A 216 22.44 0.87 -13.66
C ARG A 216 21.26 1.04 -14.62
N ILE A 217 20.13 0.42 -14.32
CA ILE A 217 18.85 0.76 -14.95
C ILE A 217 18.33 1.99 -14.21
N ASP A 218 18.12 3.09 -14.95
CA ASP A 218 17.62 4.33 -14.38
C ASP A 218 16.11 4.22 -14.05
N SER A 219 15.63 5.03 -13.10
CA SER A 219 14.20 5.13 -12.80
C SER A 219 13.39 5.45 -14.06
N GLY A 220 12.29 4.72 -14.30
CA GLY A 220 11.45 4.90 -15.47
C GLY A 220 11.82 4.02 -16.66
N GLN A 221 12.55 2.93 -16.44
CA GLN A 221 12.91 1.96 -17.45
C GLN A 221 12.73 0.52 -16.95
N VAL A 222 12.44 -0.40 -17.87
CA VAL A 222 12.43 -1.85 -17.62
C VAL A 222 13.20 -2.58 -18.70
N ARG A 223 13.93 -3.63 -18.30
CA ARG A 223 14.66 -4.50 -19.23
C ARG A 223 13.87 -5.78 -19.49
N ILE A 224 13.68 -6.13 -20.76
CA ILE A 224 12.99 -7.34 -21.20
C ILE A 224 13.86 -7.94 -22.31
N GLY A 225 14.37 -9.16 -22.08
CA GLY A 225 15.43 -9.72 -22.93
C GLY A 225 16.66 -8.80 -22.97
N SER A 226 17.17 -8.51 -24.17
CA SER A 226 18.30 -7.60 -24.39
C SER A 226 17.90 -6.12 -24.49
N CYS A 227 16.61 -5.79 -24.53
CA CYS A 227 16.11 -4.44 -24.81
C CYS A 227 15.68 -3.70 -23.53
N ILE A 228 15.77 -2.37 -23.58
CA ILE A 228 15.32 -1.47 -22.50
C ILE A 228 14.15 -0.64 -23.01
N TYR A 229 13.08 -0.59 -22.20
CA TYR A 229 11.82 0.07 -22.54
C TYR A 229 11.51 1.16 -21.50
N PRO A 230 11.05 2.35 -21.91
CA PRO A 230 10.55 3.37 -21.00
C PRO A 230 9.26 2.91 -20.28
N THR A 231 9.14 3.28 -19.01
CA THR A 231 8.01 2.91 -18.15
C THR A 231 7.53 4.08 -17.32
N ILE A 232 6.21 4.19 -17.15
CA ILE A 232 5.59 5.13 -16.22
C ILE A 232 4.56 4.43 -15.34
N TYR A 233 4.39 4.94 -14.13
CA TYR A 233 3.43 4.44 -13.15
C TYR A 233 2.38 5.52 -12.88
N LEU A 234 1.10 5.21 -13.07
CA LEU A 234 0.02 6.13 -12.70
C LEU A 234 -0.04 6.24 -11.17
N THR A 235 -0.27 7.45 -10.66
CA THR A 235 -0.42 7.69 -9.23
C THR A 235 -1.91 7.74 -8.83
N PRO A 236 -2.26 7.42 -7.58
CA PRO A 236 -3.62 7.65 -7.09
C PRO A 236 -3.98 9.12 -7.21
N PHE A 237 -5.28 9.41 -7.35
CA PHE A 237 -5.76 10.80 -7.36
C PHE A 237 -5.48 11.47 -6.01
N ASP A 238 -4.90 12.67 -6.07
CA ASP A 238 -4.81 13.54 -4.91
C ASP A 238 -6.18 14.15 -4.55
N ASP A 239 -6.28 14.77 -3.37
CA ASP A 239 -7.53 15.40 -2.90
C ASP A 239 -8.08 16.42 -3.91
N GLY A 240 -7.20 17.13 -4.62
CA GLY A 240 -7.59 18.09 -5.65
C GLY A 240 -8.23 17.43 -6.88
N GLN A 241 -7.64 16.34 -7.37
CA GLN A 241 -8.16 15.52 -8.47
C GLN A 241 -9.49 14.88 -8.09
N VAL A 242 -9.62 14.38 -6.86
CA VAL A 242 -10.87 13.84 -6.31
C VAL A 242 -11.96 14.92 -6.29
N VAL A 243 -11.68 16.10 -5.73
CA VAL A 243 -12.65 17.20 -5.67
C VAL A 243 -13.09 17.64 -7.07
N ARG A 244 -12.16 17.73 -8.03
CA ARG A 244 -12.47 18.06 -9.43
C ARG A 244 -13.32 16.98 -10.11
N TYR A 245 -13.01 15.70 -9.90
CA TYR A 245 -13.80 14.59 -10.43
C TYR A 245 -15.24 14.64 -9.91
N LEU A 246 -15.43 14.81 -8.60
CA LEU A 246 -16.75 14.92 -8.00
C LEU A 246 -17.54 16.14 -8.48
N ALA A 247 -16.87 17.26 -8.74
CA ALA A 247 -17.50 18.44 -9.34
C ALA A 247 -17.96 18.23 -10.78
N LYS A 248 -17.27 17.37 -11.54
CA LYS A 248 -17.72 16.99 -12.89
C LYS A 248 -18.90 16.02 -12.84
N CYS A 249 -18.87 15.04 -11.94
CA CYS A 249 -19.95 14.06 -11.77
C CYS A 249 -21.23 14.69 -11.21
N TYR A 250 -21.09 15.66 -10.30
CA TYR A 250 -22.20 16.34 -9.62
C TYR A 250 -22.03 17.86 -9.68
N PRO A 251 -22.30 18.49 -10.84
CA PRO A 251 -22.13 19.93 -11.00
C PRO A 251 -23.17 20.72 -10.19
N ASP A 252 -22.77 21.91 -9.72
CA ASP A 252 -23.67 22.83 -9.02
C ASP A 252 -24.81 23.29 -9.93
N GLN A 253 -26.04 23.19 -9.42
CA GLN A 253 -27.21 23.73 -10.09
C GLN A 253 -27.26 25.26 -9.94
N TRP A 254 -28.11 25.92 -10.72
CA TRP A 254 -28.18 27.38 -10.72
C TRP A 254 -28.57 27.96 -9.34
N PHE A 255 -29.48 27.29 -8.61
CA PHE A 255 -29.86 27.66 -7.24
C PHE A 255 -28.72 27.49 -6.23
N ASP A 256 -27.89 26.45 -6.39
CA ASP A 256 -26.71 26.19 -5.56
C ASP A 256 -25.70 27.35 -5.70
N ARG A 257 -25.44 27.77 -6.94
CA ARG A 257 -24.57 28.91 -7.25
C ARG A 257 -25.11 30.24 -6.71
N PHE A 258 -26.42 30.46 -6.86
CA PHE A 258 -27.10 31.65 -6.35
C PHE A 258 -27.00 31.76 -4.81
N LEU A 259 -27.14 30.65 -4.11
CA LEU A 259 -27.06 30.57 -2.65
C LEU A 259 -25.62 30.43 -2.11
N ARG A 260 -24.61 30.38 -2.98
CA ARG A 260 -23.21 30.04 -2.64
C ARG A 260 -23.09 28.77 -1.79
N ARG A 261 -23.83 27.73 -2.18
CA ARG A 261 -23.82 26.41 -1.52
C ARG A 261 -23.42 25.36 -2.53
N ASP A 262 -22.59 24.40 -2.12
CA ASP A 262 -22.23 23.25 -2.96
C ASP A 262 -23.45 22.36 -3.24
N ASN A 263 -23.48 21.67 -4.37
CA ASN A 263 -24.49 20.65 -4.68
C ASN A 263 -24.63 19.61 -3.54
N PHE A 264 -25.87 19.21 -3.22
CA PHE A 264 -26.14 18.24 -2.16
C PHE A 264 -25.46 16.88 -2.37
N MET A 265 -25.52 16.34 -3.59
CA MET A 265 -24.88 15.07 -3.95
C MET A 265 -23.36 15.18 -3.90
N GLN A 266 -22.81 16.29 -4.36
CA GLN A 266 -21.38 16.57 -4.24
C GLN A 266 -20.91 16.63 -2.78
N ARG A 267 -21.69 17.26 -1.88
CA ARG A 267 -21.39 17.28 -0.43
C ARG A 267 -21.46 15.89 0.19
N ARG A 268 -22.43 15.05 -0.19
CA ARG A 268 -22.50 13.65 0.27
C ARG A 268 -21.31 12.84 -0.23
N ALA A 269 -20.96 12.97 -1.51
CA ALA A 269 -19.81 12.31 -2.11
C ALA A 269 -18.51 12.68 -1.39
N ARG A 270 -18.26 13.97 -1.14
CA ARG A 270 -17.07 14.44 -0.40
C ARG A 270 -17.04 13.92 1.04
N LYS A 271 -18.17 13.89 1.74
CA LYS A 271 -18.25 13.32 3.09
C LYS A 271 -17.93 11.82 3.10
N LEU A 272 -18.42 11.08 2.11
CA LEU A 272 -18.15 9.65 1.95
C LEU A 272 -16.65 9.40 1.72
N VAL A 273 -16.06 10.13 0.77
CA VAL A 273 -14.62 10.10 0.46
C VAL A 273 -13.77 10.45 1.68
N LYS A 274 -14.13 11.49 2.44
CA LYS A 274 -13.39 11.94 3.63
C LYS A 274 -13.51 10.98 4.82
N ALA A 275 -14.65 10.30 4.96
CA ALA A 275 -14.86 9.33 6.04
C ALA A 275 -14.00 8.06 5.91
N MET A 276 -13.31 7.88 4.79
CA MET A 276 -12.61 6.64 4.44
C MET A 276 -11.07 6.72 4.53
N ASP A 277 -10.53 7.87 4.95
CA ASP A 277 -9.16 8.24 5.39
C ASP A 277 -7.94 7.37 5.00
N SER A 278 -7.98 6.69 3.85
CA SER A 278 -6.82 6.00 3.27
C SER A 278 -6.79 6.22 1.76
N LEU A 279 -5.74 6.91 1.32
CA LEU A 279 -5.45 7.24 -0.08
C LEU A 279 -5.42 6.03 -1.04
N ARG A 280 -5.36 4.79 -0.52
CA ARG A 280 -5.35 3.54 -1.30
C ARG A 280 -6.74 3.11 -1.80
N PHE A 281 -7.83 3.75 -1.35
CA PHE A 281 -9.21 3.39 -1.73
C PHE A 281 -9.87 4.29 -2.79
N TYR A 282 -9.27 5.42 -3.15
CA TYR A 282 -9.90 6.38 -4.07
C TYR A 282 -10.19 5.81 -5.46
N PRO A 283 -9.30 5.06 -6.13
CA PRO A 283 -9.58 4.57 -7.48
C PRO A 283 -10.82 3.67 -7.53
N LEU A 284 -10.98 2.78 -6.54
CA LEU A 284 -12.11 1.86 -6.44
C LEU A 284 -13.40 2.59 -6.01
N LEU A 285 -13.30 3.51 -5.06
CA LEU A 285 -14.45 4.28 -4.58
C LEU A 285 -15.02 5.19 -5.67
N LEU A 286 -14.15 5.92 -6.37
CA LEU A 286 -14.58 6.92 -7.36
C LEU A 286 -15.25 6.30 -8.58
N THR A 287 -14.85 5.09 -8.97
CA THR A 287 -15.52 4.35 -10.07
C THR A 287 -16.96 3.96 -9.74
N ARG A 288 -17.31 3.86 -8.45
CA ARG A 288 -18.63 3.36 -7.97
C ARG A 288 -19.40 4.34 -7.09
N ILE A 289 -18.90 5.57 -6.96
CA ILE A 289 -19.48 6.55 -6.03
C ILE A 289 -20.94 6.88 -6.38
N HIS A 290 -21.31 6.83 -7.66
CA HIS A 290 -22.68 7.05 -8.10
C HIS A 290 -23.64 5.96 -7.61
N ASP A 291 -23.26 4.69 -7.78
CA ASP A 291 -24.05 3.53 -7.35
C ASP A 291 -24.24 3.54 -5.83
N ILE A 292 -23.18 3.84 -5.09
CA ILE A 292 -23.20 3.90 -3.62
C ILE A 292 -24.09 5.03 -3.11
N LEU A 293 -24.06 6.20 -3.76
CA LEU A 293 -24.90 7.33 -3.40
C LEU A 293 -26.37 7.10 -3.72
N ALA A 294 -26.69 6.43 -4.83
CA ALA A 294 -28.05 6.08 -5.23
C ALA A 294 -28.69 5.11 -4.22
N LEU A 295 -27.95 4.08 -3.77
CA LEU A 295 -28.42 3.14 -2.76
C LEU A 295 -28.66 3.81 -1.38
N GLY A 296 -27.87 4.84 -1.07
CA GLY A 296 -28.02 5.65 0.14
C GLY A 296 -29.26 6.55 0.21
N GLU A 297 -30.02 6.71 -0.88
CA GLU A 297 -31.31 7.43 -0.86
C GLU A 297 -32.45 6.57 -0.29
N MET A 298 -32.27 5.24 -0.21
CA MET A 298 -33.29 4.30 0.26
C MET A 298 -33.33 4.10 1.78
N GLY A 299 -32.71 4.98 2.59
CA GLY A 299 -32.99 5.09 4.03
C GLY A 299 -31.84 4.93 5.03
N ILE A 300 -30.57 4.87 4.60
CA ILE A 300 -29.43 4.70 5.53
C ILE A 300 -28.98 6.06 6.08
N ARG A 301 -29.34 6.37 7.34
CA ARG A 301 -29.08 7.68 7.99
C ARG A 301 -27.65 7.90 8.53
N LYS A 302 -26.79 6.87 8.59
CA LYS A 302 -25.37 6.97 8.97
C LYS A 302 -24.52 5.94 8.20
N TYR A 303 -23.57 6.42 7.40
CA TYR A 303 -22.55 5.54 6.80
C TYR A 303 -21.52 5.17 7.88
N ASN A 304 -21.31 3.87 8.07
CA ASN A 304 -20.18 3.34 8.81
C ASN A 304 -19.38 2.42 7.87
N LEU A 305 -18.20 2.01 8.29
CA LEU A 305 -17.29 1.21 7.46
C LEU A 305 -17.97 -0.07 6.92
N TYR A 306 -18.80 -0.74 7.72
CA TYR A 306 -19.50 -1.96 7.31
C TYR A 306 -20.56 -1.72 6.23
N THR A 307 -21.46 -0.75 6.45
CA THR A 307 -22.55 -0.48 5.50
C THR A 307 -22.00 -0.02 4.14
N PHE A 308 -20.86 0.66 4.15
CA PHE A 308 -20.16 1.01 2.91
C PHE A 308 -19.72 -0.23 2.12
N TYR A 309 -18.97 -1.14 2.73
CA TYR A 309 -18.47 -2.34 2.05
C TYR A 309 -19.62 -3.25 1.61
N GLN A 310 -20.69 -3.32 2.40
CA GLN A 310 -21.89 -4.05 2.01
C GLN A 310 -22.48 -3.49 0.71
N THR A 311 -22.74 -2.18 0.66
CA THR A 311 -23.28 -1.52 -0.54
C THR A 311 -22.35 -1.65 -1.74
N LEU A 312 -21.03 -1.58 -1.53
CA LEU A 312 -20.03 -1.78 -2.57
C LEU A 312 -20.16 -3.19 -3.18
N ILE A 313 -20.13 -4.24 -2.36
CA ILE A 313 -20.21 -5.63 -2.83
C ILE A 313 -21.55 -5.94 -3.47
N GLU A 314 -22.66 -5.45 -2.90
CA GLU A 314 -24.00 -5.60 -3.49
C GLU A 314 -24.04 -5.06 -4.93
N THR A 315 -23.36 -3.94 -5.19
CA THR A 315 -23.24 -3.34 -6.52
C THR A 315 -22.43 -4.21 -7.47
N TYR A 316 -21.31 -4.80 -7.01
CA TYR A 316 -20.51 -5.72 -7.82
C TYR A 316 -21.29 -6.96 -8.22
N LEU A 317 -21.94 -7.61 -7.25
CA LEU A 317 -22.67 -8.86 -7.47
C LEU A 317 -23.91 -8.67 -8.35
N ALA A 318 -24.63 -7.54 -8.23
CA ALA A 318 -25.77 -7.23 -9.11
C ALA A 318 -25.36 -7.12 -10.59
N ARG A 319 -24.17 -6.59 -10.85
CA ARG A 319 -23.63 -6.50 -12.21
C ARG A 319 -23.13 -7.86 -12.71
N GLU A 320 -22.48 -8.64 -11.86
CA GLU A 320 -22.06 -10.01 -12.18
C GLU A 320 -23.26 -10.90 -12.51
N GLU A 321 -24.33 -10.80 -11.73
CA GLU A 321 -25.62 -11.42 -12.05
C GLU A 321 -26.12 -11.03 -13.44
N SER A 322 -26.12 -9.73 -13.75
CA SER A 322 -26.55 -9.21 -15.06
C SER A 322 -25.69 -9.74 -16.21
N LYS A 323 -24.38 -9.91 -16.00
CA LYS A 323 -23.48 -10.55 -16.95
C LYS A 323 -23.82 -12.03 -17.06
N LEU A 324 -23.74 -12.82 -16.00
CA LEU A 324 -23.93 -14.28 -16.01
C LEU A 324 -25.27 -14.70 -16.62
N ARG A 325 -26.35 -13.95 -16.36
CA ARG A 325 -27.66 -14.15 -17.00
C ARG A 325 -27.63 -13.95 -18.51
N ARG A 326 -26.88 -12.96 -19.00
CA ARG A 326 -26.69 -12.70 -20.44
C ARG A 326 -25.92 -13.83 -21.12
N TRP A 327 -24.95 -14.42 -20.43
CA TRP A 327 -24.09 -15.50 -20.94
C TRP A 327 -24.61 -16.91 -20.62
N LEU A 328 -25.77 -17.04 -19.96
CA LEU A 328 -26.38 -18.32 -19.54
C LEU A 328 -25.48 -19.20 -18.65
N ILE A 329 -24.55 -18.59 -17.92
CA ILE A 329 -23.61 -19.28 -17.01
C ILE A 329 -24.24 -19.38 -15.62
N LYS A 330 -24.18 -20.56 -14.98
CA LYS A 330 -24.67 -20.79 -13.61
C LYS A 330 -23.52 -20.79 -12.58
N PRO A 331 -23.80 -20.43 -11.31
CA PRO A 331 -25.04 -19.85 -10.82
C PRO A 331 -25.21 -18.39 -11.29
N SER A 332 -26.45 -18.03 -11.64
CA SER A 332 -26.77 -16.74 -12.29
C SER A 332 -27.59 -15.81 -11.39
N ASP A 333 -27.68 -16.11 -10.10
CA ASP A 333 -28.45 -15.34 -9.13
C ASP A 333 -27.53 -14.77 -8.04
N ARG A 334 -27.87 -13.57 -7.58
CA ARG A 334 -27.04 -12.79 -6.65
C ARG A 334 -26.85 -13.47 -5.29
N GLU A 335 -27.79 -14.28 -4.84
CA GLU A 335 -27.71 -14.94 -3.53
C GLU A 335 -26.66 -16.06 -3.55
N SER A 336 -26.64 -16.86 -4.61
CA SER A 336 -25.60 -17.86 -4.85
C SER A 336 -24.20 -17.21 -4.97
N LEU A 337 -24.08 -16.06 -5.65
CA LEU A 337 -22.80 -15.36 -5.76
C LEU A 337 -22.25 -14.87 -4.42
N TRP A 338 -23.14 -14.38 -3.54
CA TRP A 338 -22.78 -14.01 -2.17
C TRP A 338 -22.20 -15.20 -1.41
N ILE A 339 -22.87 -16.35 -1.46
CA ILE A 339 -22.46 -17.58 -0.79
C ILE A 339 -21.08 -18.02 -1.29
N ILE A 340 -20.88 -18.01 -2.62
CA ILE A 340 -19.60 -18.38 -3.24
C ILE A 340 -18.48 -17.46 -2.77
N CYS A 341 -18.68 -16.14 -2.84
CA CYS A 341 -17.66 -15.17 -2.43
C CYS A 341 -17.31 -15.30 -0.95
N ILE A 342 -18.31 -15.55 -0.09
CA ILE A 342 -18.09 -15.79 1.34
C ILE A 342 -17.32 -17.09 1.57
N ALA A 343 -17.66 -18.17 0.86
CA ALA A 343 -16.97 -19.45 0.98
C ALA A 343 -15.50 -19.34 0.56
N VAL A 344 -15.22 -18.73 -0.60
CA VAL A 344 -13.84 -18.49 -1.08
C VAL A 344 -13.07 -17.60 -0.11
N ALA A 345 -13.67 -16.50 0.37
CA ALA A 345 -13.03 -15.61 1.33
C ALA A 345 -12.71 -16.31 2.66
N THR A 346 -13.63 -17.15 3.15
CA THR A 346 -13.46 -17.90 4.40
C THR A 346 -12.36 -18.96 4.26
N PHE A 347 -12.32 -19.68 3.14
CA PHE A 347 -11.26 -20.64 2.83
C PHE A 347 -9.88 -19.97 2.74
N LEU A 348 -9.77 -18.86 2.01
CA LEU A 348 -8.51 -18.09 1.93
C LEU A 348 -8.08 -17.57 3.30
N GLN A 349 -9.02 -17.06 4.09
CA GLN A 349 -8.76 -16.51 5.41
C GLN A 349 -8.32 -17.59 6.42
N SER A 350 -8.86 -18.80 6.34
CA SER A 350 -8.49 -19.91 7.23
C SER A 350 -7.07 -20.41 6.95
N LYS A 351 -6.68 -20.48 5.67
CA LYS A 351 -5.31 -20.85 5.27
C LYS A 351 -4.30 -19.72 5.43
N GLY A 352 -4.76 -18.47 5.54
CA GLY A 352 -3.90 -17.29 5.55
C GLY A 352 -3.31 -16.97 4.17
N ASN A 353 -3.98 -17.42 3.11
CA ASN A 353 -3.56 -17.23 1.73
C ASN A 353 -4.20 -15.96 1.13
N ARG A 354 -3.57 -15.43 0.07
CA ARG A 354 -4.07 -14.27 -0.68
C ARG A 354 -4.63 -14.63 -2.06
N SER A 355 -4.33 -15.81 -2.57
CA SER A 355 -4.85 -16.35 -3.83
C SER A 355 -5.20 -17.83 -3.66
N LEU A 356 -6.15 -18.28 -4.48
CA LEU A 356 -6.67 -19.64 -4.54
C LEU A 356 -6.08 -20.32 -5.77
N SER A 357 -5.08 -21.17 -5.55
CA SER A 357 -4.46 -21.93 -6.63
C SER A 357 -5.41 -22.97 -7.22
N GLN A 358 -5.12 -23.44 -8.43
CA GLN A 358 -5.97 -24.46 -9.07
C GLN A 358 -6.07 -25.75 -8.22
N ALA A 359 -5.01 -26.12 -7.50
CA ALA A 359 -5.04 -27.25 -6.57
C ALA A 359 -5.95 -26.98 -5.35
N ALA A 360 -5.91 -25.77 -4.80
CA ALA A 360 -6.76 -25.38 -3.68
C ALA A 360 -8.22 -25.18 -4.10
N LEU A 361 -8.47 -24.75 -5.34
CA LEU A 361 -9.80 -24.67 -5.94
C LEU A 361 -10.42 -26.06 -6.05
N LYS A 362 -9.66 -27.07 -6.51
CA LYS A 362 -10.14 -28.47 -6.56
C LYS A 362 -10.55 -28.97 -5.17
N GLN A 363 -9.74 -28.69 -4.15
CA GLN A 363 -10.10 -29.01 -2.76
C GLN A 363 -11.40 -28.32 -2.33
N LEU A 364 -11.54 -27.02 -2.61
CA LEU A 364 -12.74 -26.26 -2.24
C LEU A 364 -14.00 -26.76 -2.97
N VAL A 365 -13.86 -27.22 -4.22
CA VAL A 365 -14.95 -27.83 -4.99
C VAL A 365 -15.42 -29.16 -4.39
N GLU A 366 -14.50 -29.95 -3.84
CA GLU A 366 -14.83 -31.19 -3.12
C GLU A 366 -15.62 -30.91 -1.82
N GLU A 367 -15.33 -29.80 -1.15
CA GLU A 367 -15.99 -29.37 0.10
C GLU A 367 -17.33 -28.64 -0.16
N LEU A 368 -17.45 -27.89 -1.27
CA LEU A 368 -18.66 -27.18 -1.70
C LEU A 368 -18.95 -27.40 -3.19
N SER A 369 -19.96 -28.23 -3.49
CA SER A 369 -20.42 -28.45 -4.88
C SER A 369 -20.92 -27.18 -5.59
N LEU A 370 -21.35 -26.14 -4.85
CA LEU A 370 -21.77 -24.84 -5.39
C LEU A 370 -20.61 -24.07 -6.05
N VAL A 371 -19.36 -24.43 -5.73
CA VAL A 371 -18.11 -23.82 -6.22
C VAL A 371 -17.63 -24.54 -7.48
N ALA A 372 -18.23 -25.67 -7.89
CA ALA A 372 -17.76 -26.47 -9.03
C ALA A 372 -17.68 -25.70 -10.36
N ASP A 373 -18.57 -24.73 -10.56
CA ASP A 373 -18.57 -23.88 -11.76
C ASP A 373 -17.59 -22.68 -11.66
N LEU A 374 -16.84 -22.49 -10.55
CA LEU A 374 -15.83 -21.42 -10.43
C LEU A 374 -14.69 -21.54 -11.45
N GLU A 375 -14.39 -22.74 -11.94
CA GLU A 375 -13.44 -22.91 -13.05
C GLU A 375 -13.91 -22.19 -14.33
N ARG A 376 -15.24 -22.11 -14.53
CA ARG A 376 -15.90 -21.42 -15.66
C ARG A 376 -16.26 -19.97 -15.33
N PHE A 377 -16.09 -19.57 -14.07
CA PHE A 377 -16.34 -18.23 -13.58
C PHE A 377 -15.16 -17.34 -13.95
N ASP A 378 -15.01 -17.06 -15.24
CA ASP A 378 -14.08 -16.05 -15.72
C ASP A 378 -14.82 -14.73 -15.90
N VAL A 379 -14.81 -13.93 -14.84
CA VAL A 379 -15.47 -12.63 -14.83
C VAL A 379 -14.39 -11.58 -15.09
N GLY A 380 -14.11 -11.36 -16.37
CA GLY A 380 -13.13 -10.37 -16.81
C GLY A 380 -13.30 -8.98 -16.16
N LYS A 381 -12.24 -8.18 -16.23
CA LYS A 381 -12.02 -6.82 -15.68
C LYS A 381 -13.06 -6.27 -14.69
N GLY A 382 -12.59 -6.07 -13.45
CA GLY A 382 -13.32 -5.37 -12.41
C GLY A 382 -14.45 -6.20 -11.80
N SER A 383 -14.29 -7.51 -11.75
CA SER A 383 -15.08 -8.44 -10.91
C SER A 383 -14.58 -8.43 -9.48
N LEU A 384 -15.40 -8.96 -8.56
CA LEU A 384 -14.98 -9.16 -7.19
C LEU A 384 -13.85 -10.21 -7.06
N LEU A 385 -13.85 -11.23 -7.93
CA LEU A 385 -12.84 -12.29 -8.03
C LEU A 385 -12.13 -12.19 -9.39
N GLU A 386 -10.81 -12.00 -9.36
CA GLU A 386 -9.97 -11.89 -10.57
C GLU A 386 -8.98 -13.06 -10.64
N ARG A 387 -8.36 -13.29 -11.80
CA ARG A 387 -7.24 -14.23 -11.95
C ARG A 387 -5.91 -13.48 -11.97
N ASN A 388 -4.90 -14.03 -11.30
CA ASN A 388 -3.52 -13.53 -11.42
C ASN A 388 -2.79 -14.20 -12.60
N ARG A 389 -1.52 -13.81 -12.82
CA ARG A 389 -0.65 -14.35 -13.88
C ARG A 389 -0.44 -15.88 -13.84
N ASP A 390 -0.55 -16.45 -12.64
CA ASP A 390 -0.36 -17.88 -12.38
C ASP A 390 -1.69 -18.65 -12.57
N GLY A 391 -2.78 -17.95 -12.90
CA GLY A 391 -4.12 -18.48 -13.08
C GLY A 391 -4.91 -18.62 -11.77
N ASP A 392 -4.35 -18.22 -10.62
CA ASP A 392 -4.99 -18.32 -9.31
C ASP A 392 -6.10 -17.27 -9.16
N LEU A 393 -7.18 -17.64 -8.48
CA LEU A 393 -8.29 -16.72 -8.15
C LEU A 393 -7.97 -15.89 -6.91
N TRP A 394 -8.25 -14.59 -6.92
CA TRP A 394 -8.03 -13.73 -5.77
C TRP A 394 -9.02 -12.56 -5.72
N PHE A 395 -9.23 -12.01 -4.51
CA PHE A 395 -9.93 -10.74 -4.36
C PHE A 395 -8.98 -9.59 -4.69
N PHE A 396 -9.42 -8.66 -5.53
CA PHE A 396 -8.58 -7.53 -5.96
C PHE A 396 -8.10 -6.63 -4.79
N HIS A 397 -8.74 -6.72 -3.62
CA HIS A 397 -8.28 -6.04 -2.41
C HIS A 397 -8.55 -6.85 -1.13
N ASN A 398 -7.57 -6.93 -0.23
CA ASN A 398 -7.65 -7.74 1.00
C ASN A 398 -8.81 -7.36 1.95
N SER A 399 -9.16 -6.07 2.02
CA SER A 399 -10.30 -5.66 2.86
C SER A 399 -11.65 -6.19 2.39
N ILE A 400 -11.78 -6.61 1.12
CA ILE A 400 -12.99 -7.23 0.59
C ILE A 400 -13.10 -8.66 1.09
N GLN A 401 -11.99 -9.41 1.05
CA GLN A 401 -11.90 -10.74 1.66
C GLN A 401 -12.30 -10.68 3.14
N GLU A 402 -11.68 -9.78 3.92
CA GLU A 402 -12.00 -9.64 5.34
C GLU A 402 -13.46 -9.20 5.58
N PHE A 403 -14.00 -8.30 4.77
CA PHE A 403 -15.40 -7.91 4.88
C PHE A 403 -16.36 -9.07 4.59
N LEU A 404 -16.11 -9.86 3.54
CA LEU A 404 -16.94 -11.01 3.17
C LEU A 404 -17.00 -12.03 4.30
N VAL A 405 -15.87 -12.30 4.95
CA VAL A 405 -15.80 -13.16 6.14
C VAL A 405 -16.65 -12.59 7.28
N ALA A 406 -16.51 -11.30 7.61
CA ALA A 406 -17.35 -10.66 8.64
C ALA A 406 -18.84 -10.70 8.29
N HIS A 407 -19.19 -10.48 7.02
CA HIS A 407 -20.56 -10.52 6.54
C HIS A 407 -21.15 -11.94 6.65
N GLY A 408 -20.40 -12.97 6.26
CA GLY A 408 -20.78 -14.38 6.42
C GLY A 408 -21.05 -14.75 7.88
N MET A 409 -20.19 -14.30 8.79
CA MET A 409 -20.38 -14.48 10.24
C MET A 409 -21.64 -13.78 10.77
N LEU A 410 -21.88 -12.52 10.37
CA LEU A 410 -23.02 -11.73 10.84
C LEU A 410 -24.37 -12.18 10.25
N SER A 411 -24.34 -12.79 9.07
CA SER A 411 -25.52 -13.37 8.38
C SER A 411 -25.81 -14.80 8.80
N GLY A 412 -24.91 -15.47 9.55
CA GLY A 412 -25.07 -16.85 9.99
C GLY A 412 -24.78 -17.89 8.90
N GLN A 413 -24.08 -17.48 7.84
CA GLN A 413 -23.66 -18.35 6.73
C GLN A 413 -22.35 -19.09 7.01
N VAL A 414 -21.64 -18.72 8.07
CA VAL A 414 -20.36 -19.33 8.50
C VAL A 414 -20.46 -19.66 10.00
N ASP A 415 -20.19 -20.90 10.39
CA ASP A 415 -20.18 -21.34 11.80
C ASP A 415 -18.77 -21.29 12.39
N VAL A 416 -18.59 -20.48 13.43
CA VAL A 416 -17.29 -20.16 14.07
C VAL A 416 -16.78 -21.31 14.95
N MET A 417 -17.56 -22.37 15.16
CA MET A 417 -17.15 -23.53 15.96
C MET A 417 -16.37 -24.60 15.18
N ALA A 418 -16.29 -24.51 13.85
CA ALA A 418 -15.63 -25.53 13.00
C ALA A 418 -14.52 -25.00 12.09
N ASP A 419 -14.56 -23.74 11.65
CA ASP A 419 -13.60 -23.22 10.68
C ASP A 419 -12.53 -22.33 11.34
N ALA A 420 -11.26 -22.69 11.15
CA ALA A 420 -10.07 -22.01 11.67
C ALA A 420 -9.81 -20.63 11.01
N VAL A 421 -10.78 -19.72 11.07
CA VAL A 421 -10.71 -18.41 10.41
C VAL A 421 -9.81 -17.45 11.21
N ARG A 422 -8.77 -16.91 10.57
CA ARG A 422 -7.86 -15.92 11.18
C ARG A 422 -8.58 -14.58 11.41
N VAL A 423 -8.51 -14.04 12.63
CA VAL A 423 -9.18 -12.78 13.02
C VAL A 423 -8.21 -11.59 12.92
N THR A 424 -8.59 -10.54 12.16
CA THR A 424 -7.80 -9.29 11.99
C THR A 424 -8.50 -8.09 12.65
N ASP A 425 -7.77 -6.99 12.91
CA ASP A 425 -8.36 -5.76 13.48
C ASP A 425 -9.45 -5.14 12.60
N ARG A 426 -9.29 -5.27 11.29
CA ARG A 426 -10.28 -4.79 10.31
C ARG A 426 -11.50 -5.72 10.24
N LEU A 427 -11.32 -7.05 10.35
CA LEU A 427 -12.43 -7.99 10.57
C LEU A 427 -13.20 -7.64 11.87
N LEU A 428 -12.48 -7.37 12.96
CA LEU A 428 -13.08 -6.92 14.23
C LEU A 428 -13.80 -5.57 14.08
N ALA A 429 -13.24 -4.64 13.31
CA ALA A 429 -13.89 -3.35 13.03
C ALA A 429 -15.23 -3.52 12.29
N PHE A 430 -15.32 -4.48 11.36
CA PHE A 430 -16.57 -4.85 10.70
C PHE A 430 -17.58 -5.49 11.68
N LEU A 431 -17.12 -6.41 12.53
CA LEU A 431 -17.98 -7.12 13.50
C LEU A 431 -18.53 -6.22 14.62
N LYS A 432 -17.82 -5.15 14.99
CA LYS A 432 -18.24 -4.17 16.02
C LYS A 432 -19.53 -3.41 15.68
N VAL A 433 -19.99 -3.44 14.43
CA VAL A 433 -21.17 -2.68 13.98
C VAL A 433 -22.50 -3.20 14.55
N ARG A 434 -22.59 -4.47 14.97
CA ARG A 434 -23.86 -5.07 15.42
C ARG A 434 -24.11 -5.09 16.93
N ASN A 435 -23.24 -4.54 17.78
CA ASN A 435 -23.40 -4.56 19.25
C ASN A 435 -23.68 -5.96 19.85
N LYS A 436 -23.43 -7.04 19.10
CA LYS A 436 -23.55 -8.43 19.57
C LYS A 436 -22.21 -8.83 20.19
N MET A 437 -22.01 -8.50 21.45
CA MET A 437 -20.86 -8.94 22.27
C MET A 437 -21.02 -10.36 22.84
N ASP A 438 -21.76 -11.26 22.18
CA ASP A 438 -21.95 -12.65 22.64
C ASP A 438 -21.49 -13.67 21.60
N PHE A 439 -20.36 -13.42 20.94
CA PHE A 439 -19.63 -14.49 20.26
C PHE A 439 -18.72 -15.15 21.31
N ARG A 440 -19.09 -16.37 21.74
CA ARG A 440 -18.18 -17.25 22.47
C ARG A 440 -17.13 -17.76 21.48
N PHE A 441 -16.02 -17.04 21.38
CA PHE A 441 -14.84 -17.55 20.69
C PHE A 441 -14.40 -18.87 21.34
N PRO A 442 -13.99 -19.89 20.57
CA PRO A 442 -13.48 -21.14 21.13
C PRO A 442 -12.34 -20.84 22.11
N LYS A 443 -12.27 -21.62 23.21
CA LYS A 443 -11.21 -21.53 24.20
C LYS A 443 -9.87 -21.53 23.46
N GLN A 444 -9.08 -20.48 23.71
CA GLN A 444 -7.74 -20.26 23.16
C GLN A 444 -6.94 -21.57 23.08
N SER A 445 -6.78 -22.08 21.87
CA SER A 445 -5.57 -22.80 21.50
C SER A 445 -4.64 -21.73 20.90
N ASP A 446 -3.51 -21.54 21.58
CA ASP A 446 -2.35 -20.72 21.24
C ASP A 446 -2.60 -19.43 20.47
N MET A 447 -2.81 -18.39 21.28
CA MET A 447 -2.88 -16.99 20.91
C MET A 447 -1.75 -16.54 19.98
N GLN A 448 -2.11 -16.10 18.77
CA GLN A 448 -1.45 -14.95 18.14
C GLN A 448 -2.46 -13.80 17.96
N PRO A 449 -2.29 -12.67 18.67
CA PRO A 449 -3.04 -11.43 18.43
C PRO A 449 -2.14 -10.31 17.85
N PRO A 450 -2.72 -9.17 17.41
CA PRO A 450 -3.24 -8.88 16.07
C PRO A 450 -2.25 -8.05 15.22
N TYR A 451 -2.20 -8.29 13.91
CA TYR A 451 -1.35 -7.55 12.96
C TYR A 451 -2.11 -6.35 12.34
N LEU A 452 -1.67 -5.12 12.63
CA LEU A 452 -1.57 -4.07 11.60
C LEU A 452 -0.47 -4.49 10.60
N PRO A 453 -0.50 -4.13 9.30
CA PRO A 453 0.53 -4.56 8.37
C PRO A 453 1.86 -3.91 8.75
N ILE A 454 2.70 -4.69 9.43
CA ILE A 454 4.09 -4.40 9.74
C ILE A 454 4.93 -4.95 8.56
N PRO A 455 6.05 -4.32 8.15
CA PRO A 455 6.89 -4.83 7.06
C PRO A 455 7.22 -6.33 7.22
N GLU A 456 7.27 -7.07 6.12
CA GLU A 456 7.32 -8.55 6.02
C GLU A 456 8.59 -9.24 6.61
N LEU A 457 9.28 -8.65 7.61
CA LEU A 457 10.58 -9.10 8.13
C LEU A 457 10.72 -9.04 9.66
N HIS A 458 9.67 -9.45 10.40
CA HIS A 458 9.79 -9.74 11.82
C HIS A 458 10.12 -11.20 12.09
N PHE A 459 10.99 -11.44 13.06
CA PHE A 459 11.32 -12.78 13.55
C PHE A 459 11.41 -12.78 15.08
N TYR A 460 11.50 -13.95 15.66
CA TYR A 460 11.85 -14.15 17.07
C TYR A 460 12.77 -15.36 17.13
N ASP A 461 13.74 -15.32 18.04
CA ASP A 461 14.48 -16.53 18.39
C ASP A 461 13.63 -17.38 19.34
N VAL A 462 13.89 -18.68 19.36
CA VAL A 462 13.23 -19.63 20.27
C VAL A 462 14.07 -19.71 21.56
N LEU A 463 13.40 -19.61 22.70
CA LEU A 463 14.02 -19.74 24.02
C LEU A 463 14.34 -21.22 24.32
N ALA A 464 15.19 -21.50 25.31
CA ALA A 464 15.60 -22.86 25.64
C ALA A 464 14.43 -23.81 25.99
N ASN A 465 13.30 -23.25 26.43
CA ASN A 465 12.08 -24.00 26.77
C ASN A 465 11.11 -24.18 25.58
N GLY A 466 11.45 -23.71 24.39
CA GLY A 466 10.64 -23.84 23.16
C GLY A 466 9.67 -22.68 22.89
N ASP A 467 9.54 -21.74 23.82
CA ASP A 467 8.66 -20.59 23.62
C ASP A 467 9.30 -19.52 22.73
N PRO A 468 8.49 -18.67 22.06
CA PRO A 468 9.02 -17.53 21.31
C PRO A 468 9.64 -16.48 22.25
N GLY A 469 10.82 -15.99 21.87
CA GLY A 469 11.44 -14.81 22.45
C GLY A 469 10.80 -13.50 21.94
N PRO A 470 11.36 -12.35 22.32
CA PRO A 470 10.87 -11.04 21.89
C PRO A 470 10.89 -10.88 20.37
N ARG A 471 9.88 -10.17 19.83
CA ARG A 471 9.80 -9.89 18.39
C ARG A 471 10.87 -8.88 17.98
N MET A 472 11.62 -9.25 16.95
CA MET A 472 12.73 -8.49 16.40
C MET A 472 12.42 -8.09 14.96
N GLN A 473 12.98 -6.96 14.55
CA GLN A 473 12.86 -6.40 13.21
C GLN A 473 14.26 -6.18 12.64
N LEU A 474 14.52 -6.70 11.45
CA LEU A 474 15.79 -6.46 10.76
C LEU A 474 15.91 -4.97 10.39
N ILE A 475 17.01 -4.35 10.83
CA ILE A 475 17.37 -2.97 10.52
C ILE A 475 18.46 -3.00 9.44
N PRO A 476 18.24 -2.39 8.28
CA PRO A 476 19.19 -2.45 7.17
C PRO A 476 20.46 -1.66 7.47
N VAL A 477 21.51 -1.94 6.72
CA VAL A 477 22.70 -1.08 6.68
C VAL A 477 22.34 0.28 6.09
N GLY A 478 23.06 1.31 6.49
CA GLY A 478 22.86 2.64 5.92
C GLY A 478 23.64 3.72 6.60
N GLU A 479 23.36 4.96 6.19
CA GLU A 479 23.96 6.15 6.76
C GLU A 479 22.88 7.19 7.04
N PHE A 480 23.07 7.96 8.09
CA PHE A 480 22.15 9.03 8.46
C PHE A 480 22.88 10.18 9.16
N PHE A 481 22.18 11.30 9.29
CA PHE A 481 22.64 12.42 10.11
C PHE A 481 22.08 12.29 11.52
N MET A 482 22.96 11.97 12.48
CA MET A 482 22.65 11.88 13.89
C MET A 482 22.69 13.25 14.56
N GLY A 483 21.74 13.53 15.43
CA GLY A 483 21.58 14.80 16.12
C GLY A 483 20.80 15.87 15.34
N SER A 484 20.84 17.08 15.86
CA SER A 484 20.08 18.24 15.38
C SER A 484 20.97 19.23 14.63
N GLN A 485 20.42 19.84 13.57
CA GLN A 485 21.09 20.91 12.82
C GLN A 485 21.45 22.09 13.73
N GLU A 486 22.48 22.86 13.34
CA GLU A 486 22.87 24.06 14.07
C GLU A 486 21.70 25.03 14.21
N GLY A 487 21.53 25.59 15.42
CA GLY A 487 20.39 26.45 15.76
C GLY A 487 19.04 25.73 15.94
N LYS A 488 18.97 24.40 15.82
CA LYS A 488 17.79 23.58 16.14
C LYS A 488 18.11 22.59 17.27
N GLY A 489 17.08 22.21 18.03
CA GLY A 489 17.23 21.25 19.13
C GLY A 489 18.03 21.78 20.33
N TYR A 490 18.44 20.87 21.21
CA TYR A 490 19.22 21.20 22.40
C TYR A 490 20.73 21.18 22.12
N LYS A 491 21.54 21.57 23.12
CA LYS A 491 23.01 21.68 22.97
C LYS A 491 23.70 20.31 22.89
N ASP A 492 23.21 19.36 23.67
CA ASP A 492 23.60 17.96 23.72
C ASP A 492 23.25 17.17 22.44
N GLU A 493 22.31 17.67 21.63
CA GLU A 493 21.94 17.08 20.33
C GLU A 493 22.88 17.49 19.19
N ARG A 494 23.92 18.29 19.45
CA ARG A 494 24.80 18.91 18.45
C ARG A 494 26.26 18.49 18.66
N PRO A 495 27.14 18.58 17.65
CA PRO A 495 26.84 18.88 16.25
C PRO A 495 26.13 17.71 15.56
N GLN A 496 25.31 18.04 14.56
CA GLN A 496 24.82 17.02 13.63
C GLN A 496 26.01 16.43 12.88
N HIS A 497 26.09 15.10 12.83
CA HIS A 497 27.21 14.39 12.21
C HIS A 497 26.71 13.15 11.48
N ARG A 498 27.51 12.66 10.52
CA ARG A 498 27.15 11.49 9.71
C ARG A 498 27.60 10.22 10.44
N VAL A 499 26.69 9.28 10.58
CA VAL A 499 26.97 7.94 11.14
C VAL A 499 26.64 6.88 10.09
N ARG A 500 27.48 5.85 10.02
CA ARG A 500 27.32 4.69 9.14
C ARG A 500 27.07 3.43 9.96
N ILE A 501 25.90 2.83 9.78
CA ILE A 501 25.57 1.48 10.24
C ILE A 501 26.08 0.51 9.17
N ALA A 502 27.24 -0.08 9.42
CA ALA A 502 27.98 -0.87 8.42
C ALA A 502 27.51 -2.32 8.28
N ALA A 503 26.87 -2.87 9.32
CA ALA A 503 26.33 -4.23 9.33
C ALA A 503 24.84 -4.18 9.70
N PRO A 504 24.00 -5.04 9.09
CA PRO A 504 22.62 -5.15 9.52
C PRO A 504 22.58 -5.70 10.95
N PHE A 505 21.63 -5.22 11.73
CA PHE A 505 21.33 -5.74 13.06
C PHE A 505 19.81 -5.86 13.16
N ALA A 506 19.29 -6.49 14.20
CA ALA A 506 17.87 -6.47 14.49
C ALA A 506 17.59 -5.65 15.75
N LEU A 507 16.46 -4.96 15.77
CA LEU A 507 15.98 -4.21 16.92
C LEU A 507 14.61 -4.73 17.35
N GLY A 508 14.33 -4.72 18.64
CA GLY A 508 13.03 -5.12 19.18
C GLY A 508 11.92 -4.29 18.54
N THR A 509 10.91 -4.96 17.98
CA THR A 509 9.74 -4.32 17.37
C THR A 509 9.05 -3.38 18.36
N TYR A 510 9.08 -3.78 19.63
CA TYR A 510 8.53 -3.08 20.78
C TYR A 510 9.62 -2.89 21.85
N SER A 511 9.39 -2.00 22.81
CA SER A 511 10.10 -2.05 24.09
C SER A 511 9.80 -3.38 24.79
N VAL A 512 10.75 -3.88 25.60
CA VAL A 512 10.57 -5.12 26.35
C VAL A 512 9.36 -4.99 27.26
N THR A 513 8.48 -5.97 27.22
CA THR A 513 7.21 -5.99 27.95
C THR A 513 7.37 -6.61 29.34
N PHE A 514 6.44 -6.33 30.25
CA PHE A 514 6.40 -7.01 31.55
C PHE A 514 6.28 -8.53 31.42
N ALA A 515 5.54 -9.05 30.43
CA ALA A 515 5.46 -10.49 30.20
C ALA A 515 6.83 -11.10 29.85
N GLU A 516 7.59 -10.45 28.96
CA GLU A 516 8.92 -10.91 28.58
C GLU A 516 9.91 -10.78 29.76
N TYR A 517 9.85 -9.68 30.50
CA TYR A 517 10.71 -9.46 31.67
C TYR A 517 10.37 -10.38 32.86
N ASP A 518 9.10 -10.76 33.02
CA ASP A 518 8.67 -11.69 34.06
C ASP A 518 9.29 -13.06 33.91
N ARG A 519 9.47 -13.51 32.66
CA ARG A 519 10.15 -14.77 32.37
C ARG A 519 11.61 -14.74 32.81
N PHE A 520 12.28 -13.60 32.60
CA PHE A 520 13.62 -13.38 33.13
C PHE A 520 13.62 -13.43 34.66
N CYS A 521 12.71 -12.72 35.33
CA CYS A 521 12.58 -12.76 36.77
C CYS A 521 12.35 -14.18 37.31
N GLU A 522 11.48 -14.95 36.67
CA GLU A 522 11.16 -16.33 37.03
C GLU A 522 12.37 -17.26 36.81
N ALA A 523 13.06 -17.13 35.68
CA ALA A 523 14.23 -17.94 35.36
C ALA A 523 15.45 -17.65 36.26
N THR A 524 15.61 -16.41 36.73
CA THR A 524 16.76 -16.01 37.56
C THR A 524 16.45 -15.87 39.05
N GLY A 525 15.19 -16.01 39.46
CA GLY A 525 14.75 -15.75 40.83
C GLY A 525 14.82 -14.27 41.24
N ARG A 526 14.78 -13.34 40.27
CA ARG A 526 14.78 -11.89 40.56
C ARG A 526 13.40 -11.43 40.99
N GLN A 527 13.35 -10.40 41.83
CA GLN A 527 12.10 -9.75 42.17
C GLN A 527 11.49 -9.07 40.93
N LYS A 528 10.19 -9.28 40.73
CA LYS A 528 9.43 -8.63 39.67
C LYS A 528 9.29 -7.12 39.95
N PRO A 529 9.59 -6.22 39.00
CA PRO A 529 9.42 -4.79 39.19
C PRO A 529 7.93 -4.42 39.28
N SER A 530 7.65 -3.33 40.01
CA SER A 530 6.33 -2.70 40.12
C SER A 530 5.82 -2.30 38.74
N ASP A 531 4.55 -2.59 38.45
CA ASP A 531 3.82 -2.13 37.27
C ASP A 531 2.96 -0.88 37.57
N GLU A 532 3.18 -0.24 38.72
CA GLU A 532 2.43 0.93 39.21
C GLU A 532 0.91 0.72 39.27
N ALA A 533 0.45 -0.55 39.27
CA ALA A 533 -0.96 -0.93 39.10
C ALA A 533 -1.61 -0.38 37.80
N TRP A 534 -0.81 -0.06 36.77
CA TRP A 534 -1.30 0.42 35.47
C TRP A 534 -1.64 -0.69 34.48
N GLY A 535 -1.16 -1.90 34.76
CA GLY A 535 -1.31 -3.08 33.92
C GLY A 535 0.03 -3.78 33.69
N ARG A 536 -0.02 -5.10 33.56
CA ARG A 536 1.13 -5.97 33.29
C ARG A 536 1.04 -6.57 31.89
N GLU A 537 1.77 -7.64 31.63
CA GLU A 537 1.83 -8.33 30.35
C GLU A 537 2.41 -7.46 29.23
N ARG A 538 1.57 -6.86 28.37
CA ARG A 538 2.00 -6.13 27.16
C ARG A 538 2.40 -4.68 27.40
N TYR A 539 2.39 -4.24 28.64
CA TYR A 539 2.91 -2.93 28.99
C TYR A 539 4.45 -2.96 28.98
N PRO A 540 5.12 -1.87 28.57
CA PRO A 540 6.58 -1.81 28.62
C PRO A 540 7.04 -1.98 30.07
N VAL A 541 8.08 -2.78 30.29
CA VAL A 541 8.67 -2.90 31.62
C VAL A 541 9.27 -1.56 32.02
N ILE A 542 8.93 -1.12 33.22
CA ILE A 542 9.39 0.12 33.86
C ILE A 542 9.92 -0.21 35.26
N ASN A 543 10.46 0.78 35.98
CA ASN A 543 11.07 0.57 37.28
C ASN A 543 12.23 -0.44 37.22
N ILE A 544 13.06 -0.33 36.18
CA ILE A 544 14.27 -1.12 35.97
C ILE A 544 15.47 -0.20 35.73
N SER A 545 16.63 -0.57 36.28
CA SER A 545 17.88 0.14 36.07
C SER A 545 18.52 -0.20 34.72
N TRP A 546 19.56 0.52 34.33
CA TRP A 546 20.34 0.17 33.14
C TRP A 546 21.00 -1.21 33.29
N TYR A 547 21.46 -1.52 34.51
CA TYR A 547 22.07 -2.83 34.82
C TYR A 547 21.06 -3.97 34.71
N ASP A 548 19.81 -3.75 35.10
CA ASP A 548 18.72 -4.71 34.93
C ASP A 548 18.45 -5.00 33.44
N ALA A 549 18.39 -3.96 32.61
CA ALA A 549 18.22 -4.09 31.17
C ALA A 549 19.40 -4.85 30.51
N ARG A 550 20.63 -4.54 30.93
CA ARG A 550 21.84 -5.26 30.49
C ARG A 550 21.80 -6.74 30.89
N ASP A 551 21.41 -7.04 32.12
CA ASP A 551 21.38 -8.41 32.65
C ASP A 551 20.27 -9.23 31.97
N TYR A 552 19.13 -8.61 31.63
CA TYR A 552 18.10 -9.22 30.78
C TYR A 552 18.66 -9.59 29.40
N CYS A 553 19.41 -8.68 28.74
CA CYS A 553 20.03 -8.96 27.44
C CYS A 553 21.02 -10.13 27.52
N ALA A 554 21.82 -10.20 28.58
CA ALA A 554 22.77 -11.27 28.82
C ALA A 554 22.07 -12.63 29.04
N TRP A 555 20.98 -12.63 29.81
CA TRP A 555 20.14 -13.82 29.98
C TRP A 555 19.52 -14.27 28.66
N LEU A 556 18.90 -13.37 27.91
CA LEU A 556 18.26 -13.71 26.64
C LEU A 556 19.26 -14.25 25.61
N SER A 557 20.49 -13.71 25.61
CA SER A 557 21.58 -14.24 24.77
C SER A 557 21.92 -15.68 25.11
N LYS A 558 21.94 -16.03 26.41
CA LYS A 558 22.20 -17.39 26.86
C LYS A 558 21.05 -18.34 26.50
N GLU A 559 19.81 -17.88 26.62
CA GLU A 559 18.61 -18.70 26.33
C GLU A 559 18.43 -19.01 24.84
N THR A 560 18.85 -18.10 23.97
CA THR A 560 18.62 -18.21 22.51
C THR A 560 19.86 -18.65 21.73
N GLY A 561 21.05 -18.48 22.32
CA GLY A 561 22.33 -18.63 21.61
C GLY A 561 22.66 -17.48 20.65
N ALA A 562 21.76 -16.50 20.48
CA ALA A 562 22.00 -15.30 19.69
C ALA A 562 22.60 -14.19 20.57
N ARG A 563 23.22 -13.17 19.95
CA ARG A 563 23.83 -12.06 20.68
C ARG A 563 22.85 -10.90 20.85
N TYR A 564 22.18 -10.85 22.00
CA TYR A 564 21.31 -9.75 22.42
C TYR A 564 22.05 -8.73 23.28
N ARG A 565 21.71 -7.45 23.11
CA ARG A 565 22.33 -6.31 23.81
C ARG A 565 21.38 -5.11 23.82
N LEU A 566 21.75 -4.06 24.54
CA LEU A 566 21.16 -2.74 24.32
C LEU A 566 21.64 -2.17 22.97
N PRO A 567 20.80 -1.43 22.24
CA PRO A 567 21.26 -0.69 21.06
C PRO A 567 22.26 0.40 21.48
N SER A 568 23.19 0.75 20.59
CA SER A 568 23.88 2.03 20.73
C SER A 568 22.90 3.19 20.54
N GLU A 569 23.24 4.36 21.04
CA GLU A 569 22.46 5.57 20.82
C GLU A 569 22.30 5.84 19.32
N ALA A 570 23.36 5.59 18.55
CA ALA A 570 23.37 5.77 17.11
C ALA A 570 22.45 4.79 16.38
N GLU A 571 22.49 3.50 16.74
CA GLU A 571 21.57 2.49 16.21
C GLU A 571 20.12 2.82 16.54
N TRP A 572 19.87 3.28 17.78
CA TRP A 572 18.55 3.68 18.21
C TRP A 572 18.04 4.88 17.40
N GLU A 573 18.84 5.95 17.25
CA GLU A 573 18.41 7.12 16.48
C GLU A 573 18.20 6.80 14.99
N TYR A 574 19.11 6.01 14.41
CA TYR A 574 18.99 5.53 13.04
C TYR A 574 17.65 4.81 12.82
N ALA A 575 17.35 3.89 13.73
CA ALA A 575 16.16 3.06 13.66
C ALA A 575 14.88 3.85 13.97
N ALA A 576 14.92 4.78 14.93
CA ALA A 576 13.80 5.65 15.27
C ALA A 576 13.45 6.60 14.11
N ARG A 577 14.47 7.16 13.43
CA ARG A 577 14.31 8.00 12.23
C ARG A 577 13.79 7.23 11.03
N ALA A 578 14.18 5.96 10.88
CA ALA A 578 13.73 5.07 9.80
C ALA A 578 13.79 5.73 8.41
N GLY A 579 14.90 6.41 8.13
CA GLY A 579 15.15 7.10 6.86
C GLY A 579 14.71 8.57 6.77
N THR A 580 14.07 9.13 7.81
CA THR A 580 13.68 10.55 7.82
C THR A 580 14.74 11.45 8.48
N ASN A 581 14.76 12.72 8.06
CA ASN A 581 15.58 13.79 8.65
C ASN A 581 14.74 14.83 9.41
N THR A 582 13.49 14.48 9.73
CA THR A 582 12.51 15.35 10.37
C THR A 582 12.57 15.25 11.90
N ASN A 583 11.81 16.10 12.59
CA ASN A 583 11.67 16.08 14.04
C ASN A 583 11.17 14.71 14.55
N TYR A 584 10.10 14.18 13.97
CA TYR A 584 9.55 12.86 14.28
C TYR A 584 9.65 11.95 13.05
N TRP A 585 9.51 10.64 13.22
CA TRP A 585 9.51 9.73 12.07
C TRP A 585 8.34 9.96 11.11
N TRP A 586 7.23 10.55 11.59
CA TRP A 586 6.05 10.90 10.79
C TRP A 586 6.07 12.32 10.18
N GLY A 587 7.17 13.06 10.35
CA GLY A 587 7.34 14.42 9.82
C GLY A 587 7.74 15.44 10.88
N ASP A 588 7.68 16.74 10.52
CA ASP A 588 8.06 17.83 11.42
C ASP A 588 6.93 18.34 12.31
N GLU A 589 5.68 18.09 11.90
CA GLU A 589 4.48 18.59 12.58
C GLU A 589 3.92 17.58 13.58
N PHE A 590 3.27 18.12 14.62
CA PHE A 590 2.52 17.34 15.58
C PHE A 590 1.38 16.58 14.89
N ARG A 591 1.19 15.32 15.28
CA ARG A 591 0.02 14.52 14.89
C ARG A 591 -0.65 13.94 16.12
N ARG A 592 -1.94 14.22 16.24
CA ARG A 592 -2.78 13.73 17.33
C ARG A 592 -2.80 12.20 17.36
N ASN A 593 -2.62 11.61 18.54
CA ASN A 593 -2.72 10.17 18.78
C ASN A 593 -1.72 9.32 17.96
N PHE A 594 -0.53 9.85 17.69
CA PHE A 594 0.59 9.13 17.06
C PHE A 594 1.62 8.60 18.06
N ALA A 595 1.52 9.01 19.33
CA ALA A 595 2.40 8.62 20.42
C ALA A 595 1.67 8.77 21.77
N ASN A 596 2.24 8.20 22.83
CA ASN A 596 1.80 8.47 24.20
C ASN A 596 2.74 9.49 24.86
N CYS A 597 2.25 10.69 25.11
CA CYS A 597 3.01 11.81 25.67
C CYS A 597 2.06 12.88 26.21
N VAL A 598 2.58 13.83 26.99
CA VAL A 598 1.81 15.01 27.46
C VAL A 598 1.43 15.88 26.28
N GLY A 599 0.13 15.98 26.02
CA GLY A 599 -0.44 16.75 24.92
C GLY A 599 -0.52 16.00 23.59
N CYS A 600 -0.23 14.70 23.58
CA CYS A 600 -0.42 13.85 22.38
C CYS A 600 -1.90 13.54 22.10
N GLU A 601 -2.80 13.81 23.06
CA GLU A 601 -4.23 13.52 23.07
C GLU A 601 -4.55 12.03 22.84
N SER A 602 -3.69 11.16 23.39
CA SER A 602 -3.91 9.72 23.46
C SER A 602 -4.84 9.36 24.63
N LEU A 603 -5.31 8.10 24.69
CA LEU A 603 -6.12 7.63 25.83
C LEU A 603 -5.35 7.66 27.17
N TRP A 604 -4.03 7.50 27.10
CA TRP A 604 -3.11 7.36 28.24
C TRP A 604 -2.28 8.63 28.52
N ASP A 605 -2.48 9.68 27.72
CA ASP A 605 -1.82 10.98 27.82
C ASP A 605 -1.88 11.51 29.27
N ASP A 606 -0.70 11.82 29.82
CA ASP A 606 -0.47 12.34 31.17
C ASP A 606 -1.08 11.49 32.30
N LYS A 607 -1.25 10.17 32.07
CA LYS A 607 -1.82 9.24 33.06
C LYS A 607 -0.92 8.06 33.36
N GLN A 608 -0.48 7.35 32.32
CA GLN A 608 0.27 6.10 32.46
C GLN A 608 0.89 5.71 31.11
N THR A 609 1.71 4.65 31.12
CA THR A 609 2.12 3.96 29.90
C THR A 609 0.94 3.37 29.14
N ALA A 610 1.09 3.18 27.83
CA ALA A 610 0.18 2.43 26.96
C ALA A 610 0.75 1.03 26.69
N PRO A 611 -0.09 0.03 26.38
CA PRO A 611 0.39 -1.25 25.85
C PRO A 611 1.29 -1.03 24.64
N VAL A 612 2.36 -1.79 24.50
CA VAL A 612 3.25 -1.66 23.34
C VAL A 612 2.48 -1.91 22.03
N GLY A 613 2.83 -1.18 20.98
CA GLY A 613 2.16 -1.28 19.68
C GLY A 613 0.81 -0.59 19.58
N SER A 614 0.48 0.30 20.53
CA SER A 614 -0.79 1.05 20.52
C SER A 614 -0.85 2.14 19.44
N PHE A 615 0.30 2.55 18.90
CA PHE A 615 0.43 3.59 17.88
C PHE A 615 0.95 3.04 16.56
N ALA A 616 0.96 3.84 15.51
CA ALA A 616 1.50 3.41 14.22
C ALA A 616 3.02 3.14 14.31
N PRO A 617 3.54 2.12 13.61
CA PRO A 617 4.98 1.90 13.53
C PRO A 617 5.63 2.91 12.59
N ASN A 618 6.93 3.16 12.80
CA ASN A 618 7.75 3.90 11.86
C ASN A 618 8.03 3.08 10.57
N PRO A 619 8.62 3.66 9.52
CA PRO A 619 8.90 2.94 8.27
C PRO A 619 9.77 1.68 8.39
N PHE A 620 10.53 1.52 9.46
CA PHE A 620 11.28 0.29 9.73
C PHE A 620 10.44 -0.78 10.44
N GLY A 621 9.18 -0.50 10.79
CA GLY A 621 8.31 -1.44 11.49
C GLY A 621 8.45 -1.39 13.01
N LEU A 622 9.10 -0.36 13.56
CA LEU A 622 9.29 -0.19 15.00
C LEU A 622 8.17 0.65 15.61
N PHE A 623 7.67 0.21 16.76
CA PHE A 623 6.63 0.89 17.50
C PHE A 623 7.21 1.66 18.67
N ASP A 624 6.49 2.70 19.08
CA ASP A 624 6.74 3.43 20.33
C ASP A 624 8.15 4.02 20.43
N THR A 625 8.85 4.26 19.30
CA THR A 625 10.13 4.97 19.29
C THR A 625 9.99 6.46 19.60
N ALA A 626 8.75 6.95 19.77
CA ALA A 626 8.43 8.29 20.23
C ALA A 626 7.33 8.19 21.29
N GLY A 627 7.66 8.54 22.53
CA GLY A 627 6.77 8.48 23.68
C GLY A 627 6.66 7.09 24.31
N ASN A 628 5.61 6.89 25.09
CA ASN A 628 5.37 5.74 25.95
C ASN A 628 6.39 5.62 27.10
N VAL A 629 7.63 5.20 26.83
CA VAL A 629 8.72 5.16 27.83
C VAL A 629 10.01 5.64 27.18
N CYS A 630 10.85 6.33 27.95
CA CYS A 630 12.23 6.55 27.53
C CYS A 630 12.96 5.20 27.52
N GLU A 631 13.87 4.99 26.57
CA GLU A 631 14.50 3.68 26.41
C GLU A 631 16.02 3.75 26.65
N TRP A 632 16.52 2.88 27.52
CA TRP A 632 17.96 2.72 27.76
C TRP A 632 18.72 2.35 26.49
N THR A 633 19.88 2.98 26.30
CA THR A 633 20.87 2.63 25.28
C THR A 633 22.19 2.22 25.93
N ALA A 634 23.12 1.66 25.16
CA ALA A 634 24.41 1.21 25.67
C ALA A 634 25.31 2.39 26.09
N ASP A 635 25.17 3.57 25.50
CA ASP A 635 26.14 4.66 25.58
C ASP A 635 26.21 5.35 26.96
N CYS A 636 27.43 5.74 27.36
CA CYS A 636 27.63 6.65 28.49
C CYS A 636 27.24 8.08 28.09
N TRP A 637 26.82 8.88 29.06
CA TRP A 637 26.38 10.25 28.78
C TRP A 637 27.55 11.15 28.36
N HIS A 638 27.32 11.94 27.31
CA HIS A 638 28.21 13.00 26.85
C HIS A 638 27.39 14.27 26.60
N GLY A 639 27.91 15.43 27.02
CA GLY A 639 27.19 16.69 26.97
C GLY A 639 26.97 17.28 25.57
N ASP A 640 27.57 16.69 24.53
CA ASP A 640 27.39 16.98 23.10
C ASP A 640 27.99 15.84 22.24
N TYR A 641 27.89 15.95 20.90
CA TYR A 641 28.38 14.94 19.95
C TYR A 641 29.80 15.21 19.42
N ARG A 642 30.58 16.11 20.03
CA ARG A 642 31.96 16.34 19.57
C ARG A 642 32.82 15.12 19.92
N GLY A 643 33.31 14.43 18.89
CA GLY A 643 34.08 13.20 19.07
C GLY A 643 33.23 11.92 19.06
N ALA A 644 31.93 12.02 18.79
CA ALA A 644 31.02 10.87 18.72
C ALA A 644 31.49 9.83 17.68
N PRO A 645 31.32 8.52 17.95
CA PRO A 645 31.56 7.47 16.97
C PRO A 645 30.72 7.65 15.70
N VAL A 646 31.30 7.34 14.55
CA VAL A 646 30.66 7.46 13.23
C VAL A 646 30.31 6.12 12.60
N ASP A 647 30.52 5.02 13.33
CA ASP A 647 30.40 3.63 12.86
C ASP A 647 29.26 2.86 13.55
N GLY A 648 28.40 3.56 14.29
CA GLY A 648 27.25 2.98 14.99
C GLY A 648 27.61 2.24 16.28
N CYS A 649 28.89 2.18 16.67
CA CYS A 649 29.29 1.58 17.94
C CYS A 649 28.89 2.47 19.14
N PRO A 650 28.61 1.87 20.32
CA PRO A 650 28.41 2.64 21.55
C PRO A 650 29.61 3.54 21.87
N TRP A 651 29.33 4.75 22.34
CA TRP A 651 30.32 5.72 22.80
C TRP A 651 30.83 5.36 24.20
N GLU A 652 31.70 4.34 24.26
CA GLU A 652 32.35 3.83 25.47
C GLU A 652 33.89 3.79 25.34
N LYS A 653 34.47 4.57 24.41
CA LYS A 653 35.92 4.54 24.13
C LYS A 653 36.75 5.02 25.32
N ARG A 654 37.93 4.42 25.50
CA ARG A 654 38.84 4.72 26.63
C ARG A 654 39.38 6.16 26.67
N GLU A 655 39.45 6.84 25.53
CA GLU A 655 40.06 8.18 25.43
C GLU A 655 39.12 9.29 25.94
N ASP A 656 37.80 9.10 25.77
CA ASP A 656 36.74 9.92 26.35
C ASP A 656 35.54 8.99 26.64
N PRO A 657 35.50 8.37 27.84
CA PRO A 657 34.47 7.39 28.17
C PRO A 657 33.13 8.04 28.51
N GLY A 658 33.05 9.38 28.55
CA GLY A 658 31.90 10.11 29.07
C GLY A 658 31.68 9.86 30.56
N ASP A 659 30.48 10.21 31.02
CA ASP A 659 30.05 9.95 32.39
C ASP A 659 29.14 8.73 32.44
N CYS A 660 29.71 7.56 32.73
CA CYS A 660 28.97 6.30 32.77
C CYS A 660 28.13 6.09 34.03
N GLU A 661 28.19 7.00 35.03
CA GLU A 661 27.18 7.04 36.11
C GLU A 661 25.81 7.43 35.54
N TRP A 662 25.81 8.07 34.36
CA TRP A 662 24.62 8.45 33.60
C TRP A 662 24.61 7.74 32.26
N ARG A 663 23.49 7.10 31.93
CA ARG A 663 23.33 6.40 30.66
C ARG A 663 22.33 7.15 29.80
N VAL A 664 22.58 7.15 28.50
CA VAL A 664 21.70 7.80 27.53
C VAL A 664 20.37 7.03 27.47
N THR A 665 19.26 7.79 27.50
CA THR A 665 17.93 7.31 27.13
C THR A 665 17.32 8.11 26.00
N ARG A 666 16.39 7.50 25.26
CA ARG A 666 15.87 8.01 24.00
C ARG A 666 14.35 7.88 23.88
N GLY A 667 13.75 8.67 22.98
CA GLY A 667 12.34 8.56 22.56
C GLY A 667 11.32 9.38 23.35
N GLY A 668 11.66 9.82 24.56
CA GLY A 668 10.68 10.47 25.45
C GLY A 668 9.68 9.47 26.03
N SER A 669 8.78 9.94 26.88
CA SER A 669 7.86 9.07 27.63
C SER A 669 6.45 9.64 27.69
N TRP A 670 5.54 8.90 28.34
CA TRP A 670 4.16 9.33 28.56
C TRP A 670 4.03 10.65 29.34
N ILE A 671 5.03 11.02 30.17
CA ILE A 671 5.11 12.31 30.87
C ILE A 671 5.89 13.39 30.10
N SER A 672 6.47 13.06 28.95
CA SER A 672 7.24 14.02 28.15
C SER A 672 6.31 14.87 27.30
N GLY A 673 6.56 16.18 27.20
CA GLY A 673 5.88 17.03 26.23
C GLY A 673 6.29 16.70 24.79
N ILE A 674 5.42 17.02 23.83
CA ILE A 674 5.61 16.72 22.39
C ILE A 674 7.01 17.05 21.86
N TRP A 675 7.60 18.19 22.26
CA TRP A 675 8.92 18.62 21.78
C TRP A 675 10.08 17.65 22.15
N TYR A 676 9.89 16.85 23.20
CA TYR A 676 10.87 15.89 23.66
C TYR A 676 10.74 14.51 22.99
N LEU A 677 9.74 14.32 22.14
CA LEU A 677 9.57 13.09 21.36
C LEU A 677 10.35 13.10 20.05
N ARG A 678 11.09 14.18 19.77
CA ARG A 678 11.88 14.30 18.55
C ARG A 678 12.91 13.18 18.50
N SER A 679 13.12 12.62 17.31
CA SER A 679 14.07 11.53 17.08
C SER A 679 15.47 11.88 17.53
N ALA A 680 15.86 13.16 17.48
CA ALA A 680 17.16 13.65 17.94
C ALA A 680 17.26 13.83 19.46
N ASN A 681 16.15 13.86 20.20
CA ASN A 681 16.14 14.29 21.59
C ASN A 681 16.77 13.27 22.54
N ARG A 682 17.75 13.72 23.32
CA ARG A 682 18.54 12.92 24.24
C ARG A 682 18.09 13.18 25.67
N TYR A 683 18.06 12.13 26.47
CA TYR A 683 17.89 12.19 27.91
C TYR A 683 19.00 11.39 28.58
N TRP A 684 19.15 11.58 29.89
CA TRP A 684 20.07 10.82 30.72
C TRP A 684 19.44 10.53 32.06
N PHE A 685 19.72 9.33 32.56
CA PHE A 685 19.32 8.90 33.90
C PHE A 685 20.48 8.15 34.53
N SER A 686 20.53 8.15 35.86
CA SER A 686 21.59 7.45 36.57
C SER A 686 21.49 5.95 36.28
N SER A 687 22.62 5.29 36.04
CA SER A 687 22.68 3.87 35.67
C SER A 687 22.00 2.95 36.69
N ASP A 688 21.96 3.34 37.96
CA ASP A 688 21.33 2.61 39.07
C ASP A 688 19.87 2.99 39.30
N SER A 689 19.37 4.04 38.65
CA SER A 689 18.02 4.54 38.89
C SER A 689 16.97 3.71 38.15
N ALA A 690 15.95 3.28 38.88
CA ALA A 690 14.74 2.64 38.36
C ALA A 690 13.61 3.65 38.34
N ASN A 691 13.13 4.03 37.15
CA ASN A 691 12.12 5.07 36.98
C ASN A 691 10.86 4.51 36.30
N PHE A 692 9.69 5.02 36.68
CA PHE A 692 8.39 4.57 36.16
C PHE A 692 8.10 4.99 34.71
N ASN A 693 8.97 5.80 34.12
CA ASN A 693 8.85 6.28 32.74
C ASN A 693 10.04 5.85 31.86
N VAL A 694 10.90 4.96 32.36
CA VAL A 694 12.08 4.45 31.65
C VAL A 694 11.99 2.93 31.53
N GLY A 695 12.08 2.43 30.30
CA GLY A 695 12.19 1.02 29.95
C GLY A 695 13.38 0.80 29.01
N PHE A 696 13.31 -0.20 28.14
CA PHE A 696 14.34 -0.46 27.13
C PHE A 696 13.82 -1.29 25.97
N ARG A 697 14.55 -1.29 24.86
CA ARG A 697 14.36 -2.24 23.75
C ARG A 697 15.66 -2.98 23.45
N LEU A 698 15.51 -4.12 22.79
CA LEU A 698 16.62 -5.02 22.46
C LEU A 698 17.25 -4.63 21.13
N ALA A 699 18.57 -4.83 21.04
CA ALA A 699 19.29 -5.02 19.79
C ALA A 699 19.84 -6.45 19.74
N ARG A 700 19.97 -7.01 18.53
CA ARG A 700 20.53 -8.33 18.28
C ARG A 700 21.42 -8.27 17.05
N ASP A 701 22.63 -8.80 17.16
CA ASP A 701 23.53 -8.92 16.01
C ASP A 701 23.03 -10.02 15.03
N ILE A 702 23.23 -9.85 13.72
CA ILE A 702 22.78 -10.79 12.67
C ILE A 702 23.94 -11.61 12.13
#